data_AF-A0A8S9K6Q8-F1
#
_entry.id   AF-A0A8S9K6Q8-F1
#
_cell.length_a   1.000
_cell.length_b   1.000
_cell.length_c   1.000
_cell.angle_alpha   90.00
_cell.angle_beta   90.00
_cell.angle_gamma   90.00
#
_symmetry.space_group_name_H-M   'P 1'
#
loop_
_entity.id
_entity.type
_entity.pdbx_description
1 polymer ?
#
loop_
_entity_poly.entity_id
_entity_poly.type
_entity_poly.pdbx_seq_one_letter_code
_entity_poly.pdbx_strand_id
1 'polypeptide(L)'
;MQETLVVELPESFGNLSKLVTLKMLKKPLFRSCESDSTPSFVEVPSSFSNLLLLEELDARSWGISSKIPDVLEKLSHLKILKLGNNYFHSLPSSLEGLLNLRELSLYDCRELKSLPPVPCNLEQLNLANCFSLERISDLSKLKALHELNLTNCDKVDDIPGLEHLKALKRLYMSGCNSECSFKVKKRLSKASLKMMANLSLPGNRIPDWFSQGPLRYSTQPNRELRGVILAVVVALNHERKDDYQLPDVVEVQAKILKLDLALYTHTLHLSGVPRTSDDQLHICRYSAMHPMVTMFKDGYTIQVTKRDPPVKQGVELKMHGIHLVYEGDDDFKGEESESDFTETQFTVSQKLANFFSTFGEGEANTPTNGMLASLEELNLTATALKNLPSSIGKLKNLQKLYLMHCASLSKLPDTINELKSLKKLFINGSAVEELPLNPGSLPSLTDFSAGGCKHLKQVPSSIGGLNSLLDLELDWTPIETLPKEIGDLHFIRKLVLRNCKSLKVLPESLGDMDTLHSLCLEGSNIEKLPESFGKLENLVLLRMNNCKKIKRLPESFGDLKSLHHLFMQETLVVELPESFGNLSKLVTLKMLKKPLFRSYARSWGIGGKIPDVLGKLSSLKILKLGNNYFHSLPSSLEGLLNLRELSLYDCRELKCLPPLPCNLEQLNLANCFSLESISDLSKLKILHELNLANCKKVDDISGLEHLKALKRLYMSDCNSKCSSEVKKRLSKASLKMMVNLILPGNRIPVWFSQGPLRYTTQPNRELRGVILAVVVALNHESKDDYQLPDVVEVQAQFLKLDLALYTYTLHLSGVPRTSDDQLHICRYSAMHPMVTMFKDGYTIHVTKREPPVKQGVELKMHGIHLVYEGDDDFKGEESDFTETQKLANFFSTFEEGEASSKGGSEFT
;
A
#
# COMPACT_ATOMS: atom_id res chain seq x y z
N MET A 1 19.39 37.97 17.05
CA MET A 1 20.77 37.62 17.48
C MET A 1 21.06 36.22 16.96
N GLN A 2 22.10 36.08 16.13
CA GLN A 2 22.62 34.77 15.72
C GLN A 2 23.41 34.16 16.87
N GLU A 3 23.26 32.84 16.98
CA GLU A 3 24.01 31.85 17.78
C GLU A 3 25.15 32.40 18.66
N THR A 4 24.79 32.78 19.88
CA THR A 4 25.67 32.70 21.04
C THR A 4 24.89 32.03 22.18
N LEU A 5 25.55 31.12 22.90
CA LEU A 5 25.08 30.53 24.15
C LEU A 5 24.92 31.65 25.19
N VAL A 6 23.78 32.34 25.16
CA VAL A 6 23.36 33.23 26.23
C VAL A 6 22.78 32.35 27.33
N VAL A 7 23.59 32.13 28.37
CA VAL A 7 23.24 31.34 29.57
C VAL A 7 22.28 32.12 30.48
N GLU A 8 22.24 33.45 30.39
CA GLU A 8 21.32 34.33 31.13
C GLU A 8 20.82 35.46 30.23
N LEU A 9 19.50 35.70 30.19
CA LEU A 9 18.95 36.90 29.57
C LEU A 9 19.38 38.12 30.40
N PRO A 10 20.09 39.11 29.84
CA PRO A 10 20.61 40.21 30.64
C PRO A 10 19.48 41.08 31.19
N GLU A 11 19.61 41.50 32.46
CA GLU A 11 18.69 42.44 33.13
C GLU A 11 18.52 43.77 32.37
N SER A 12 19.43 44.09 31.45
CA SER A 12 19.30 45.24 30.55
C SER A 12 18.15 45.12 29.54
N PHE A 13 17.54 43.93 29.36
CA PHE A 13 16.38 43.76 28.46
C PHE A 13 15.20 44.65 28.86
N GLY A 14 14.96 44.83 30.17
CA GLY A 14 13.90 45.72 30.65
C GLY A 14 14.11 47.20 30.32
N ASN A 15 15.29 47.61 29.85
CA ASN A 15 15.54 48.98 29.40
C ASN A 15 14.93 49.25 28.00
N LEU A 16 14.46 48.22 27.29
CA LEU A 16 13.81 48.33 25.99
C LEU A 16 12.32 48.69 26.13
N SER A 17 12.00 49.73 26.90
CA SER A 17 10.62 50.11 27.25
C SER A 17 9.71 50.46 26.05
N LYS A 18 10.29 50.69 24.87
CA LYS A 18 9.58 50.93 23.60
C LYS A 18 9.30 49.67 22.77
N LEU A 19 9.66 48.49 23.27
CA LEU A 19 9.55 47.24 22.52
C LEU A 19 8.09 46.77 22.45
N VAL A 20 7.59 46.60 21.22
CA VAL A 20 6.22 46.12 20.94
C VAL A 20 6.19 44.62 20.65
N THR A 21 7.27 44.07 20.10
CA THR A 21 7.36 42.65 19.73
C THR A 21 8.73 42.11 20.09
N LEU A 22 8.76 40.99 20.81
CA LEU A 22 9.98 40.26 21.15
C LEU A 22 9.86 38.82 20.66
N LYS A 23 10.65 38.46 19.65
CA LYS A 23 10.76 37.08 19.15
C LYS A 23 12.22 36.68 19.15
N MET A 24 12.59 35.64 19.88
CA MET A 24 13.92 35.04 19.76
C MET A 24 13.74 33.60 19.26
N LEU A 25 13.89 33.42 17.96
CA LEU A 25 13.75 32.14 17.29
C LEU A 25 15.06 31.35 17.48
N LYS A 26 15.13 30.51 18.52
CA LYS A 26 16.09 29.39 18.57
C LYS A 26 15.52 28.24 17.73
N LYS A 27 16.38 27.49 17.01
CA LYS A 27 15.99 26.18 16.49
C LYS A 27 15.53 25.33 17.69
N PRO A 28 14.40 24.60 17.60
CA PRO A 28 13.98 23.73 18.68
C PRO A 28 15.12 22.76 18.98
N LEU A 29 15.59 22.75 20.24
CA LEU A 29 16.49 21.71 20.73
C LEU A 29 15.68 20.41 20.71
N PHE A 30 15.85 19.61 19.66
CA PHE A 30 15.27 18.28 19.61
C PHE A 30 15.96 17.46 20.69
N ARG A 31 15.23 17.04 21.73
CA ARG A 31 15.71 16.03 22.69
C ARG A 31 15.88 14.72 21.92
N SER A 32 17.06 14.48 21.33
CA SER A 32 17.47 13.12 20.97
C SER A 32 17.79 12.36 22.26
N CYS A 33 17.54 11.06 22.28
CA CYS A 33 18.00 10.18 23.37
C CYS A 33 19.54 9.99 23.40
N GLU A 34 20.32 10.76 22.62
CA GLU A 34 21.76 10.55 22.42
C GLU A 34 22.55 11.86 22.30
N SER A 35 22.25 12.88 23.10
CA SER A 35 23.18 14.01 23.27
C SER A 35 23.53 14.23 24.74
N ASP A 36 24.76 13.91 25.11
CA ASP A 36 25.39 14.14 26.43
C ASP A 36 25.57 15.63 26.80
N SER A 37 24.90 16.56 26.13
CA SER A 37 24.93 17.98 26.47
C SER A 37 23.81 18.30 27.46
N THR A 38 24.17 18.65 28.70
CA THR A 38 23.25 19.22 29.69
C THR A 38 22.55 20.46 29.12
N PRO A 39 21.21 20.54 29.10
CA PRO A 39 20.52 21.73 28.59
C PRO A 39 20.89 22.97 29.42
N SER A 40 21.32 24.04 28.75
CA SER A 40 21.53 25.34 29.39
C SER A 40 20.17 25.96 29.72
N PHE A 41 19.90 26.14 31.01
CA PHE A 41 18.64 26.70 31.49
C PHE A 41 18.69 28.22 31.57
N VAL A 42 17.56 28.87 31.27
CA VAL A 42 17.44 30.34 31.28
C VAL A 42 16.37 30.74 32.29
N GLU A 43 16.71 31.65 33.20
CA GLU A 43 15.72 32.32 34.06
C GLU A 43 15.14 33.56 33.36
N VAL A 44 13.86 33.84 33.58
CA VAL A 44 13.23 35.07 33.07
C VAL A 44 13.57 36.21 34.04
N PRO A 45 14.32 37.25 33.62
CA PRO A 45 14.79 38.30 34.52
C PRO A 45 13.64 39.20 34.96
N SER A 46 13.79 39.76 36.17
CA SER A 46 12.74 40.55 36.81
C SER A 46 12.40 41.83 36.04
N SER A 47 13.38 42.42 35.35
CA SER A 47 13.22 43.61 34.52
C SER A 47 12.28 43.45 33.32
N PHE A 48 11.85 42.23 32.96
CA PHE A 48 10.81 42.02 31.93
C PHE A 48 9.52 42.77 32.25
N SER A 49 9.23 43.03 33.54
CA SER A 49 8.08 43.87 33.92
C SER A 49 8.10 45.30 33.38
N ASN A 50 9.25 45.79 32.90
CA ASN A 50 9.42 47.15 32.40
C ASN A 50 9.01 47.29 30.91
N LEU A 51 8.72 46.18 30.22
CA LEU A 51 8.33 46.16 28.81
C LEU A 51 6.83 46.46 28.63
N LEU A 52 6.38 47.61 29.15
CA LEU A 52 4.96 47.94 29.28
C LEU A 52 4.20 48.02 27.95
N LEU A 53 4.89 48.24 26.82
CA LEU A 53 4.31 48.35 25.48
C LEU A 53 4.33 47.02 24.69
N LEU A 54 4.79 45.93 25.30
CA LEU A 54 4.95 44.64 24.61
C LEU A 54 3.59 44.01 24.28
N GLU A 55 3.32 43.80 22.99
CA GLU A 55 2.11 43.17 22.48
C GLU A 55 2.31 41.69 22.12
N GLU A 56 3.51 41.29 21.68
CA GLU A 56 3.83 39.90 21.34
C GLU A 56 5.16 39.46 21.96
N LEU A 57 5.11 38.37 22.72
CA LEU A 57 6.27 37.68 23.28
C LEU A 57 6.32 36.23 22.75
N ASP A 58 7.28 35.95 21.87
CA ASP A 58 7.61 34.59 21.43
C ASP A 58 8.91 34.11 22.08
N ALA A 59 8.74 33.37 23.17
CA ALA A 59 9.78 32.77 23.98
C ALA A 59 9.88 31.24 23.81
N ARG A 60 9.52 30.72 22.63
CA ARG A 60 9.60 29.29 22.34
C ARG A 60 11.04 28.79 22.33
N SER A 61 11.28 27.62 22.91
CA SER A 61 12.61 26.97 22.95
C SER A 61 13.72 27.81 23.61
N TRP A 62 13.36 28.65 24.59
CA TRP A 62 14.34 29.47 25.31
C TRP A 62 15.15 28.69 26.34
N GLY A 63 14.64 27.54 26.79
CA GLY A 63 15.26 26.74 27.84
C GLY A 63 14.82 27.13 29.24
N ILE A 64 13.62 27.70 29.39
CA ILE A 64 13.09 28.15 30.69
C ILE A 64 12.73 26.93 31.53
N SER A 65 13.43 26.68 32.63
CA SER A 65 13.18 25.52 33.53
C SER A 65 12.76 25.87 34.95
N SER A 66 13.08 27.08 35.42
CA SER A 66 12.66 27.57 36.73
C SER A 66 11.21 28.10 36.69
N LYS A 67 10.68 28.53 37.84
CA LYS A 67 9.35 29.14 37.92
C LYS A 67 9.35 30.44 37.11
N ILE A 68 8.39 30.58 36.20
CA ILE A 68 8.16 31.86 35.55
C ILE A 68 7.69 32.86 36.64
N PRO A 69 8.42 33.98 36.85
CA PRO A 69 8.07 34.92 37.91
C PRO A 69 6.72 35.61 37.63
N ASP A 70 6.05 36.07 38.69
CA ASP A 70 4.77 36.79 38.60
C ASP A 70 4.87 38.15 37.86
N VAL A 71 6.09 38.55 37.46
CA VAL A 71 6.41 39.80 36.76
C VAL A 71 5.67 39.98 35.42
N LEU A 72 5.22 38.88 34.79
CA LEU A 72 4.49 38.93 33.52
C LEU A 72 3.15 39.67 33.64
N GLU A 73 2.51 39.70 34.81
CA GLU A 73 1.22 40.38 35.03
C GLU A 73 1.27 41.87 34.67
N LYS A 74 2.45 42.50 34.78
CA LYS A 74 2.66 43.93 34.49
C LYS A 74 2.63 44.24 32.98
N LEU A 75 2.67 43.23 32.12
CA LEU A 75 2.66 43.37 30.66
C LEU A 75 1.23 43.57 30.13
N SER A 76 0.60 44.67 30.52
CA SER A 76 -0.83 44.92 30.27
C SER A 76 -1.22 45.04 28.79
N HIS A 77 -0.28 45.32 27.88
CA HIS A 77 -0.54 45.39 26.43
C HIS A 77 -0.38 44.04 25.72
N LEU A 78 0.05 42.98 26.42
CA LEU A 78 0.38 41.69 25.81
C LEU A 78 -0.86 41.02 25.23
N LYS A 79 -0.84 40.76 23.92
CA LYS A 79 -1.89 40.09 23.14
C LYS A 79 -1.52 38.64 22.80
N ILE A 80 -0.23 38.36 22.59
CA ILE A 80 0.26 37.04 22.16
C ILE A 80 1.42 36.61 23.06
N LEU A 81 1.27 35.44 23.69
CA LEU A 81 2.29 34.83 24.55
C LEU A 81 2.58 33.40 24.09
N LYS A 82 3.78 33.14 23.58
CA LYS A 82 4.23 31.82 23.12
C LYS A 82 5.40 31.34 23.97
N LEU A 83 5.18 30.31 24.77
CA LEU A 83 6.15 29.71 25.70
C LEU A 83 6.43 28.23 25.40
N GLY A 84 6.02 27.72 24.24
CA GLY A 84 6.19 26.31 23.87
C GLY A 84 7.64 25.79 23.86
N ASN A 85 7.80 24.49 24.03
CA ASN A 85 9.09 23.77 24.08
C ASN A 85 10.06 24.33 25.16
N ASN A 86 9.53 24.57 26.36
CA ASN A 86 10.30 24.93 27.55
C ASN A 86 10.16 23.85 28.65
N TYR A 87 10.84 24.03 29.77
CA TYR A 87 11.11 23.02 30.80
C TYR A 87 10.44 23.34 32.16
N PHE A 88 9.62 24.39 32.25
CA PHE A 88 8.99 24.79 33.51
C PHE A 88 7.86 23.83 33.93
N HIS A 89 7.71 23.63 35.25
CA HIS A 89 6.67 22.75 35.81
C HIS A 89 5.32 23.43 36.06
N SER A 90 5.31 24.76 36.21
CA SER A 90 4.13 25.53 36.58
C SER A 90 4.19 26.94 35.99
N LEU A 91 3.02 27.50 35.72
CA LEU A 91 2.82 28.91 35.36
C LEU A 91 2.29 29.70 36.58
N PRO A 92 2.59 31.00 36.69
CA PRO A 92 2.09 31.83 37.78
C PRO A 92 0.59 32.08 37.66
N SER A 93 -0.12 32.14 38.79
CA SER A 93 -1.56 32.45 38.83
C SER A 93 -1.87 33.89 38.40
N SER A 94 -0.89 34.78 38.45
CA SER A 94 -1.01 36.16 38.01
C SER A 94 -1.23 36.32 36.49
N LEU A 95 -1.10 35.23 35.71
CA LEU A 95 -1.47 35.22 34.29
C LEU A 95 -2.93 35.62 34.04
N GLU A 96 -3.84 35.39 34.99
CA GLU A 96 -5.26 35.81 34.89
C GLU A 96 -5.39 37.34 34.70
N GLY A 97 -4.42 38.14 35.19
CA GLY A 97 -4.40 39.59 35.09
C GLY A 97 -4.09 40.15 33.69
N LEU A 98 -3.68 39.32 32.73
CA LEU A 98 -3.36 39.74 31.36
C LEU A 98 -4.61 39.91 30.49
N LEU A 99 -5.43 40.92 30.80
CA LEU A 99 -6.77 41.10 30.20
C LEU A 99 -6.79 41.31 28.68
N ASN A 100 -5.67 41.72 28.07
CA ASN A 100 -5.54 41.90 26.62
C ASN A 100 -5.06 40.65 25.88
N LEU A 101 -4.69 39.58 26.60
CA LEU A 101 -4.14 38.37 26.00
C LEU A 101 -5.21 37.63 25.17
N ARG A 102 -4.89 37.41 23.90
CA ARG A 102 -5.74 36.73 22.89
C ARG A 102 -5.23 35.33 22.56
N GLU A 103 -3.91 35.14 22.54
CA GLU A 103 -3.28 33.84 22.23
C GLU A 103 -2.29 33.44 23.31
N LEU A 104 -2.46 32.22 23.84
CA LEU A 104 -1.51 31.56 24.74
C LEU A 104 -1.09 30.20 24.15
N SER A 105 0.20 30.08 23.81
CA SER A 105 0.76 28.86 23.23
C SER A 105 1.82 28.24 24.15
N LEU A 106 1.52 27.05 24.66
CA LEU A 106 2.30 26.24 25.58
C LEU A 106 2.67 24.89 24.94
N TYR A 107 2.66 24.80 23.61
CA TYR A 107 2.93 23.58 22.86
C TYR A 107 4.27 22.91 23.25
N ASP A 108 4.27 21.60 23.47
CA ASP A 108 5.43 20.78 23.85
C ASP A 108 6.13 21.19 25.16
N CYS A 109 5.40 21.81 26.10
CA CYS A 109 5.85 22.00 27.48
C CYS A 109 5.67 20.70 28.29
N ARG A 110 6.54 19.72 28.03
CA ARG A 110 6.41 18.32 28.51
C ARG A 110 6.37 18.14 30.01
N GLU A 111 6.85 19.12 30.77
CA GLU A 111 7.01 19.07 32.23
C GLU A 111 5.95 19.88 32.99
N LEU A 112 5.10 20.64 32.28
CA LEU A 112 4.02 21.44 32.84
C LEU A 112 2.98 20.52 33.50
N LYS A 113 2.71 20.71 34.79
CA LYS A 113 1.77 19.87 35.57
C LYS A 113 0.36 20.42 35.66
N SER A 114 0.20 21.73 35.61
CA SER A 114 -1.11 22.37 35.74
C SER A 114 -1.21 23.68 34.97
N LEU A 115 -2.37 23.92 34.35
CA LEU A 115 -2.74 25.23 33.82
C LEU A 115 -3.45 26.05 34.92
N PRO A 116 -2.90 27.21 35.34
CA PRO A 116 -3.57 28.12 36.27
C PRO A 116 -4.72 28.88 35.58
N PRO A 117 -5.56 29.63 36.33
CA PRO A 117 -6.55 30.53 35.74
C PRO A 117 -5.94 31.44 34.67
N VAL A 118 -6.59 31.52 33.52
CA VAL A 118 -6.14 32.33 32.36
C VAL A 118 -7.16 33.45 32.06
N PRO A 119 -6.75 34.54 31.37
CA PRO A 119 -7.60 35.70 31.10
C PRO A 119 -8.88 35.37 30.33
N CYS A 120 -9.99 36.04 30.66
CA CYS A 120 -11.32 35.78 30.07
C CYS A 120 -11.46 36.14 28.57
N ASN A 121 -10.59 37.00 28.05
CA ASN A 121 -10.58 37.45 26.65
C ASN A 121 -9.76 36.55 25.71
N LEU A 122 -9.23 35.44 26.23
CA LEU A 122 -8.41 34.52 25.45
C LEU A 122 -9.23 33.89 24.31
N GLU A 123 -8.70 33.97 23.09
CA GLU A 123 -9.33 33.45 21.87
C GLU A 123 -8.73 32.10 21.45
N GLN A 124 -7.45 31.87 21.75
CA GLN A 124 -6.71 30.65 21.40
C GLN A 124 -5.85 30.16 22.56
N LEU A 125 -5.99 28.87 22.89
CA LEU A 125 -5.19 28.18 23.90
C LEU A 125 -4.62 26.88 23.32
N ASN A 126 -3.29 26.80 23.22
CA ASN A 126 -2.60 25.62 22.70
C ASN A 126 -1.71 24.98 23.78
N LEU A 127 -2.06 23.76 24.19
CA LEU A 127 -1.41 22.93 25.19
C LEU A 127 -0.95 21.58 24.61
N ALA A 128 -0.93 21.41 23.28
CA ALA A 128 -0.59 20.12 22.68
C ALA A 128 0.81 19.64 23.11
N ASN A 129 0.96 18.33 23.31
CA ASN A 129 2.18 17.65 23.74
C ASN A 129 2.66 17.99 25.17
N CYS A 130 1.78 18.50 26.03
CA CYS A 130 2.07 18.65 27.47
C CYS A 130 1.79 17.33 28.23
N PHE A 131 2.65 16.32 28.05
CA PHE A 131 2.47 14.95 28.60
C PHE A 131 2.39 14.85 30.13
N SER A 132 2.87 15.87 30.85
CA SER A 132 2.80 15.90 32.32
C SER A 132 1.61 16.68 32.86
N LEU A 133 0.75 17.25 31.99
CA LEU A 133 -0.36 18.09 32.40
C LEU A 133 -1.44 17.24 33.06
N GLU A 134 -1.68 17.46 34.35
CA GLU A 134 -2.67 16.73 35.15
C GLU A 134 -3.95 17.54 35.35
N ARG A 135 -3.81 18.86 35.58
CA ARG A 135 -4.93 19.73 36.00
C ARG A 135 -5.08 20.95 35.11
N ILE A 136 -6.33 21.29 34.80
CA ILE A 136 -6.71 22.49 34.06
C ILE A 136 -7.72 23.28 34.90
N SER A 137 -7.48 24.58 35.08
CA SER A 137 -8.43 25.48 35.75
C SER A 137 -9.76 25.58 34.99
N ASP A 138 -10.83 25.95 35.69
CA ASP A 138 -12.15 26.13 35.06
C ASP A 138 -12.12 27.15 33.92
N LEU A 139 -12.55 26.71 32.73
CA LEU A 139 -12.57 27.50 31.51
C LEU A 139 -13.90 28.25 31.30
N SER A 140 -14.87 28.13 32.22
CA SER A 140 -16.22 28.69 32.09
C SER A 140 -16.27 30.19 31.78
N LYS A 141 -15.25 30.95 32.21
CA LYS A 141 -15.11 32.40 31.96
C LYS A 141 -14.65 32.76 30.54
N LEU A 142 -14.11 31.81 29.77
CA LEU A 142 -13.44 32.06 28.48
C LEU A 142 -14.42 32.18 27.30
N LYS A 143 -15.36 33.13 27.38
CA LYS A 143 -16.45 33.26 26.39
C LYS A 143 -15.97 33.61 24.97
N ALA A 144 -14.76 34.13 24.82
CA ALA A 144 -14.14 34.47 23.54
C ALA A 144 -13.32 33.30 22.92
N LEU A 145 -13.16 32.18 23.63
CA LEU A 145 -12.28 31.09 23.18
C LEU A 145 -12.86 30.41 21.93
N HIS A 146 -12.14 30.52 20.82
CA HIS A 146 -12.50 29.90 19.54
C HIS A 146 -11.70 28.63 19.25
N GLU A 147 -10.51 28.48 19.84
CA GLU A 147 -9.65 27.31 19.66
C GLU A 147 -9.04 26.82 20.96
N LEU A 148 -9.21 25.53 21.24
CA LEU A 148 -8.59 24.82 22.35
C LEU A 148 -7.88 23.55 21.83
N ASN A 149 -6.57 23.45 22.06
CA ASN A 149 -5.78 22.30 21.65
C ASN A 149 -5.08 21.64 22.84
N LEU A 150 -5.40 20.38 23.11
CA LEU A 150 -4.90 19.52 24.19
C LEU A 150 -4.41 18.17 23.65
N THR A 151 -4.01 18.13 22.38
CA THR A 151 -3.55 16.88 21.74
C THR A 151 -2.40 16.26 22.52
N ASN A 152 -2.47 14.95 22.80
CA ASN A 152 -1.50 14.18 23.59
C ASN A 152 -1.30 14.64 25.04
N CYS A 153 -2.31 15.25 25.65
CA CYS A 153 -2.35 15.51 27.09
C CYS A 153 -2.98 14.32 27.83
N ASP A 154 -2.27 13.20 27.89
CA ASP A 154 -2.73 11.89 28.37
C ASP A 154 -2.95 11.81 29.89
N LYS A 155 -2.42 12.74 30.68
CA LYS A 155 -2.63 12.80 32.14
C LYS A 155 -3.73 13.75 32.60
N VAL A 156 -4.33 14.51 31.70
CA VAL A 156 -5.44 15.40 32.06
C VAL A 156 -6.65 14.54 32.36
N ASP A 157 -7.32 14.77 33.48
CA ASP A 157 -8.50 13.99 33.89
C ASP A 157 -9.84 14.61 33.48
N ASP A 158 -9.93 15.94 33.39
CA ASP A 158 -11.15 16.69 33.06
C ASP A 158 -10.80 18.09 32.51
N ILE A 159 -11.76 18.71 31.81
CA ILE A 159 -11.70 20.10 31.35
C ILE A 159 -12.95 20.83 31.89
N PRO A 160 -12.89 21.36 33.12
CA PRO A 160 -14.03 22.03 33.72
C PRO A 160 -14.45 23.27 32.91
N GLY A 161 -15.75 23.49 32.79
CA GLY A 161 -16.32 24.68 32.15
C GLY A 161 -16.46 24.62 30.63
N LEU A 162 -16.01 23.54 29.99
CA LEU A 162 -16.06 23.36 28.52
C LEU A 162 -17.48 23.55 27.95
N GLU A 163 -18.51 23.09 28.66
CA GLU A 163 -19.91 23.21 28.26
C GLU A 163 -20.43 24.65 28.13
N HIS A 164 -19.73 25.63 28.72
CA HIS A 164 -20.09 27.04 28.67
C HIS A 164 -19.44 27.80 27.49
N LEU A 165 -18.55 27.16 26.73
CA LEU A 165 -17.77 27.80 25.64
C LEU A 165 -18.57 27.90 24.33
N LYS A 166 -19.55 28.80 24.29
CA LYS A 166 -20.45 28.97 23.13
C LYS A 166 -19.77 29.42 21.84
N ALA A 167 -18.60 30.05 21.96
CA ALA A 167 -17.82 30.57 20.83
C ALA A 167 -16.82 29.55 20.26
N LEU A 168 -16.69 28.37 20.87
CA LEU A 168 -15.68 27.38 20.51
C LEU A 168 -15.93 26.84 19.10
N LYS A 169 -14.94 27.00 18.21
CA LYS A 169 -14.98 26.54 16.83
C LYS A 169 -14.10 25.31 16.62
N ARG A 170 -13.01 25.20 17.36
CA ARG A 170 -12.01 24.14 17.20
C ARG A 170 -11.63 23.55 18.55
N LEU A 171 -11.80 22.24 18.69
CA LEU A 171 -11.39 21.48 19.86
C LEU A 171 -10.56 20.27 19.43
N TYR A 172 -9.32 20.21 19.87
CA TYR A 172 -8.41 19.11 19.56
C TYR A 172 -7.94 18.42 20.85
N MET A 173 -8.25 17.13 21.00
CA MET A 173 -7.91 16.35 22.19
C MET A 173 -7.50 14.91 21.89
N SER A 174 -7.06 14.63 20.66
CA SER A 174 -6.63 13.29 20.32
C SER A 174 -5.45 12.86 21.18
N GLY A 175 -5.40 11.58 21.56
CA GLY A 175 -4.34 11.05 22.42
C GLY A 175 -4.47 11.44 23.90
N CYS A 176 -5.57 12.08 24.31
CA CYS A 176 -5.94 12.16 25.73
C CYS A 176 -6.46 10.81 26.23
N ASN A 177 -6.40 10.56 27.54
CA ASN A 177 -6.86 9.32 28.14
C ASN A 177 -8.40 9.14 28.04
N SER A 178 -8.86 7.91 28.30
CA SER A 178 -10.27 7.54 28.24
C SER A 178 -11.15 8.25 29.26
N GLU A 179 -10.63 8.56 30.46
CA GLU A 179 -11.39 9.21 31.53
C GLU A 179 -11.73 10.67 31.19
N CYS A 180 -10.74 11.42 30.71
CA CYS A 180 -10.91 12.77 30.21
C CYS A 180 -11.80 12.81 28.97
N SER A 181 -11.59 11.87 28.03
CA SER A 181 -12.47 11.71 26.86
C SER A 181 -13.93 11.52 27.27
N PHE A 182 -14.20 10.68 28.27
CA PHE A 182 -15.55 10.45 28.79
C PHE A 182 -16.16 11.71 29.42
N LYS A 183 -15.46 12.38 30.34
CA LYS A 183 -15.96 13.60 31.00
C LYS A 183 -16.19 14.72 29.98
N VAL A 184 -15.30 14.88 29.01
CA VAL A 184 -15.47 15.87 27.93
C VAL A 184 -16.66 15.55 27.04
N LYS A 185 -16.88 14.29 26.64
CA LYS A 185 -18.08 13.91 25.87
C LYS A 185 -19.36 14.25 26.65
N LYS A 186 -19.39 14.00 27.96
CA LYS A 186 -20.50 14.39 28.84
C LYS A 186 -20.70 15.91 28.94
N ARG A 187 -19.63 16.71 28.84
CA ARG A 187 -19.72 18.19 28.78
C ARG A 187 -20.20 18.65 27.40
N LEU A 188 -19.68 18.07 26.32
CA LEU A 188 -20.10 18.36 24.94
C LEU A 188 -21.57 18.01 24.69
N SER A 189 -22.11 17.00 25.37
CA SER A 189 -23.55 16.68 25.30
C SER A 189 -24.45 17.77 25.88
N LYS A 190 -23.88 18.72 26.63
CA LYS A 190 -24.56 19.89 27.20
C LYS A 190 -24.10 21.21 26.56
N ALA A 191 -23.11 21.15 25.67
CA ALA A 191 -22.52 22.32 25.04
C ALA A 191 -23.29 22.73 23.78
N SER A 192 -23.23 24.01 23.43
CA SER A 192 -23.67 24.46 22.10
C SER A 192 -22.62 24.11 21.06
N LEU A 193 -22.93 23.17 20.16
CA LEU A 193 -22.04 22.75 19.07
C LEU A 193 -22.29 23.51 17.76
N LYS A 194 -23.11 24.57 17.81
CA LYS A 194 -23.56 25.34 16.64
C LYS A 194 -22.40 25.98 15.86
N MET A 195 -21.38 26.48 16.57
CA MET A 195 -20.20 27.10 15.97
C MET A 195 -19.05 26.14 15.70
N MET A 196 -19.20 24.85 16.05
CA MET A 196 -18.12 23.87 15.95
C MET A 196 -17.78 23.58 14.48
N ALA A 197 -16.55 23.93 14.10
CA ALA A 197 -16.00 23.71 12.77
C ALA A 197 -15.14 22.44 12.74
N ASN A 198 -14.29 22.23 13.75
CA ASN A 198 -13.43 21.05 13.85
C ASN A 198 -13.45 20.51 15.28
N LEU A 199 -13.72 19.21 15.40
CA LEU A 199 -13.67 18.50 16.66
C LEU A 199 -12.82 17.26 16.48
N SER A 200 -11.86 17.04 17.38
CA SER A 200 -10.98 15.87 17.39
C SER A 200 -10.90 15.30 18.80
N LEU A 201 -11.33 14.05 18.97
CA LEU A 201 -11.41 13.38 20.27
C LEU A 201 -11.06 11.89 20.13
N PRO A 202 -10.57 11.22 21.20
CA PRO A 202 -10.46 9.76 21.21
C PRO A 202 -11.82 9.11 21.02
N GLY A 203 -11.97 8.22 20.03
CA GLY A 203 -13.23 7.58 19.72
C GLY A 203 -13.22 6.80 18.41
N ASN A 204 -13.97 5.69 18.40
CA ASN A 204 -14.06 4.74 17.29
C ASN A 204 -15.45 4.68 16.64
N ARG A 205 -16.33 5.65 16.93
CA ARG A 205 -17.70 5.70 16.43
C ARG A 205 -17.99 7.04 15.78
N ILE A 206 -18.79 7.02 14.72
CA ILE A 206 -19.45 8.20 14.16
C ILE A 206 -20.96 8.09 14.40
N PRO A 207 -21.74 9.18 14.36
CA PRO A 207 -23.18 9.11 14.59
C PRO A 207 -23.90 8.34 13.48
N ASP A 208 -24.85 7.47 13.84
CA ASP A 208 -25.51 6.55 12.90
C ASP A 208 -26.36 7.26 11.82
N TRP A 209 -26.73 8.52 12.06
CA TRP A 209 -27.45 9.35 11.10
C TRP A 209 -26.56 9.96 10.00
N PHE A 210 -25.24 9.69 10.03
CA PHE A 210 -24.36 9.97 8.89
C PHE A 210 -24.44 8.86 7.84
N SER A 211 -24.37 9.24 6.57
CA SER A 211 -24.31 8.28 5.47
C SER A 211 -22.90 7.69 5.35
N GLN A 212 -22.78 6.36 5.49
CA GLN A 212 -21.52 5.59 5.54
C GLN A 212 -20.95 5.21 4.15
N GLY A 213 -21.30 5.95 3.10
CA GLY A 213 -20.89 5.64 1.72
C GLY A 213 -21.10 6.84 0.77
N PRO A 214 -20.88 6.66 -0.54
CA PRO A 214 -21.08 7.73 -1.52
C PRO A 214 -22.50 8.27 -1.45
N LEU A 215 -22.64 9.57 -1.17
CA LEU A 215 -23.93 10.23 -1.00
C LEU A 215 -24.26 11.03 -2.26
N ARG A 216 -25.34 10.64 -2.94
CA ARG A 216 -25.84 11.35 -4.11
C ARG A 216 -26.69 12.55 -3.66
N TYR A 217 -26.26 13.74 -4.06
CA TYR A 217 -26.99 14.98 -3.83
C TYR A 217 -28.15 15.12 -4.80
N SER A 218 -29.32 15.45 -4.25
CA SER A 218 -30.50 15.87 -5.00
C SER A 218 -30.98 17.22 -4.49
N THR A 219 -31.32 18.13 -5.40
CA THR A 219 -31.91 19.43 -5.02
C THR A 219 -33.27 19.21 -4.36
N GLN A 220 -33.50 19.83 -3.21
CA GLN A 220 -34.78 19.77 -2.50
C GLN A 220 -35.65 21.00 -2.85
N PRO A 221 -36.96 20.85 -3.08
CA PRO A 221 -37.86 21.98 -3.23
C PRO A 221 -37.87 22.82 -1.94
N ASN A 222 -37.60 24.13 -2.07
CA ASN A 222 -37.67 25.12 -0.97
C ASN A 222 -36.67 24.92 0.20
N ARG A 223 -35.58 24.17 0.02
CA ARG A 223 -34.50 24.07 1.03
C ARG A 223 -33.12 24.15 0.39
N GLU A 224 -32.38 25.22 0.67
CA GLU A 224 -31.02 25.40 0.17
C GLU A 224 -30.00 24.56 0.96
N LEU A 225 -28.96 24.04 0.29
CA LEU A 225 -27.83 23.40 0.95
C LEU A 225 -26.96 24.47 1.64
N ARG A 226 -26.86 24.42 2.97
CA ARG A 226 -26.13 25.39 3.81
C ARG A 226 -24.79 24.87 4.32
N GLY A 227 -24.51 23.57 4.21
CA GLY A 227 -23.23 23.01 4.61
C GLY A 227 -23.08 21.50 4.43
N VAL A 228 -21.88 21.00 4.69
CA VAL A 228 -21.56 19.57 4.75
C VAL A 228 -20.78 19.28 6.02
N ILE A 229 -21.17 18.23 6.74
CA ILE A 229 -20.42 17.71 7.89
C ILE A 229 -19.83 16.35 7.50
N LEU A 230 -18.53 16.21 7.71
CA LEU A 230 -17.80 14.97 7.52
C LEU A 230 -17.32 14.48 8.88
N ALA A 231 -17.66 13.24 9.23
CA ALA A 231 -17.14 12.56 10.41
C ALA A 231 -16.21 11.43 9.95
N VAL A 232 -15.01 11.34 10.50
CA VAL A 232 -14.03 10.31 10.13
C VAL A 232 -13.36 9.73 11.36
N VAL A 233 -13.14 8.42 11.36
CA VAL A 233 -12.34 7.73 12.39
C VAL A 233 -11.03 7.33 11.75
N VAL A 234 -9.94 7.84 12.30
CA VAL A 234 -8.58 7.61 11.80
C VAL A 234 -7.73 6.95 12.88
N ALA A 235 -6.90 5.99 12.49
CA ALA A 235 -5.87 5.40 13.33
C ALA A 235 -4.48 5.60 12.68
N LEU A 236 -3.44 5.63 13.50
CA LEU A 236 -2.07 5.88 13.06
C LEU A 236 -1.16 4.72 13.48
N ASN A 237 -0.61 4.03 12.47
CA ASN A 237 0.38 2.97 12.62
C ASN A 237 1.77 3.62 12.57
N HIS A 238 2.36 3.88 13.72
CA HIS A 238 3.72 4.43 13.80
C HIS A 238 4.76 3.30 13.75
N GLU A 239 5.48 3.16 12.64
CA GLU A 239 6.69 2.32 12.55
C GLU A 239 7.99 3.06 12.97
N ARG A 240 7.94 4.37 13.22
CA ARG A 240 9.12 5.16 13.66
C ARG A 240 8.77 6.10 14.80
N LYS A 241 9.59 6.10 15.85
CA LYS A 241 9.41 6.85 17.11
C LYS A 241 9.81 8.34 17.04
N ASP A 242 10.36 8.82 15.93
CA ASP A 242 11.25 9.99 15.98
C ASP A 242 10.83 11.25 15.19
N ASP A 243 9.66 11.27 14.53
CA ASP A 243 9.18 12.51 13.86
C ASP A 243 8.27 13.32 14.79
N TYR A 244 8.86 14.26 15.53
CA TYR A 244 8.15 15.20 16.42
C TYR A 244 7.48 16.38 15.68
N GLN A 245 7.54 16.43 14.35
CA GLN A 245 6.77 17.39 13.57
C GLN A 245 5.39 16.79 13.31
N LEU A 246 4.34 17.38 13.91
CA LEU A 246 2.95 17.07 13.59
C LEU A 246 2.69 17.44 12.11
N PRO A 247 2.41 16.49 11.20
CA PRO A 247 1.66 16.85 10.02
C PRO A 247 0.18 16.82 10.39
N ASP A 248 -0.62 17.75 9.88
CA ASP A 248 -2.04 17.46 9.69
C ASP A 248 -2.15 16.11 8.95
N VAL A 249 -3.11 15.25 9.31
CA VAL A 249 -3.36 14.05 8.48
C VAL A 249 -3.99 14.52 7.16
N VAL A 250 -3.14 14.73 6.15
CA VAL A 250 -3.53 15.12 4.79
C VAL A 250 -3.90 13.92 3.90
N GLU A 251 -4.07 12.74 4.50
CA GLU A 251 -4.36 11.49 3.79
C GLU A 251 -5.85 11.27 3.50
N VAL A 252 -6.75 11.99 4.16
CA VAL A 252 -8.20 11.81 3.98
C VAL A 252 -8.73 12.88 3.04
N GLN A 253 -9.48 12.46 2.01
CA GLN A 253 -9.99 13.35 0.96
C GLN A 253 -11.49 13.18 0.75
N ALA A 254 -12.21 14.29 0.62
CA ALA A 254 -13.57 14.31 0.10
C ALA A 254 -13.55 14.62 -1.40
N LYS A 255 -14.21 13.78 -2.19
CA LYS A 255 -14.29 13.90 -3.65
C LYS A 255 -15.75 14.12 -4.07
N ILE A 256 -15.98 15.09 -4.94
CA ILE A 256 -17.27 15.32 -5.61
C ILE A 256 -17.18 14.73 -7.02
N LEU A 257 -18.12 13.86 -7.36
CA LEU A 257 -18.13 13.07 -8.58
C LEU A 257 -19.39 13.29 -9.41
N LYS A 258 -19.24 13.13 -10.73
CA LYS A 258 -20.34 12.99 -11.69
C LYS A 258 -20.02 11.81 -12.61
N LEU A 259 -20.88 10.79 -12.64
CA LEU A 259 -20.64 9.55 -13.42
C LEU A 259 -19.24 8.97 -13.14
N ASP A 260 -18.88 8.86 -11.86
CA ASP A 260 -17.59 8.37 -11.36
C ASP A 260 -16.33 9.19 -11.74
N LEU A 261 -16.50 10.33 -12.42
CA LEU A 261 -15.42 11.29 -12.66
C LEU A 261 -15.32 12.30 -11.51
N ALA A 262 -14.17 12.38 -10.85
CA ALA A 262 -13.92 13.35 -9.78
C ALA A 262 -13.76 14.78 -10.35
N LEU A 263 -14.72 15.65 -10.04
CA LEU A 263 -14.74 17.05 -10.48
C LEU A 263 -14.04 18.00 -9.50
N TYR A 264 -14.06 17.64 -8.22
CA TYR A 264 -13.43 18.42 -7.16
C TYR A 264 -12.94 17.49 -6.07
N THR A 265 -11.73 17.73 -5.56
CA THR A 265 -11.14 16.97 -4.44
C THR A 265 -10.69 17.95 -3.37
N HIS A 266 -11.15 17.75 -2.16
CA HIS A 266 -10.76 18.50 -0.98
C HIS A 266 -10.02 17.58 -0.01
N THR A 267 -8.86 18.00 0.49
CA THR A 267 -8.13 17.25 1.52
C THR A 267 -8.58 17.74 2.89
N LEU A 268 -9.01 16.81 3.76
CA LEU A 268 -9.42 17.15 5.12
C LEU A 268 -8.17 17.46 5.92
N HIS A 269 -8.10 18.67 6.50
CA HIS A 269 -7.05 19.03 7.44
C HIS A 269 -7.41 18.48 8.83
N LEU A 270 -6.97 17.25 9.11
CA LEU A 270 -7.18 16.63 10.41
C LEU A 270 -6.01 16.98 11.34
N SER A 271 -6.15 18.12 12.02
CA SER A 271 -5.20 18.56 13.05
C SER A 271 -5.44 17.84 14.38
N GLY A 272 -4.42 17.85 15.24
CA GLY A 272 -4.48 17.16 16.53
C GLY A 272 -4.25 15.65 16.39
N VAL A 273 -3.13 15.28 15.78
CA VAL A 273 -2.75 13.89 15.48
C VAL A 273 -2.15 13.25 16.75
N PRO A 274 -2.72 12.14 17.27
CA PRO A 274 -2.21 11.53 18.48
C PRO A 274 -0.88 10.80 18.23
N ARG A 275 -0.12 10.55 19.29
CA ARG A 275 1.03 9.62 19.27
C ARG A 275 0.62 8.16 19.48
N THR A 276 -0.65 7.90 19.71
CA THR A 276 -1.18 6.56 19.97
C THR A 276 -1.77 5.97 18.70
N SER A 277 -1.81 4.64 18.64
CA SER A 277 -2.51 3.90 17.59
C SER A 277 -4.03 3.83 17.82
N ASP A 278 -4.54 4.55 18.82
CA ASP A 278 -5.96 4.52 19.18
C ASP A 278 -6.79 5.26 18.13
N ASP A 279 -8.04 4.84 18.00
CA ASP A 279 -8.99 5.44 17.09
C ASP A 279 -9.33 6.87 17.52
N GLN A 280 -9.23 7.80 16.58
CA GLN A 280 -9.60 9.20 16.79
C GLN A 280 -10.76 9.58 15.90
N LEU A 281 -11.79 10.14 16.55
CA LEU A 281 -12.93 10.74 15.89
C LEU A 281 -12.60 12.18 15.53
N HIS A 282 -12.67 12.48 14.23
CA HIS A 282 -12.65 13.83 13.71
C HIS A 282 -14.01 14.19 13.10
N ILE A 283 -14.56 15.35 13.46
CA ILE A 283 -15.76 15.92 12.84
C ILE A 283 -15.39 17.28 12.25
N CYS A 284 -15.58 17.43 10.94
CA CYS A 284 -15.25 18.61 10.16
C CYS A 284 -16.52 19.16 9.50
N ARG A 285 -16.87 20.42 9.81
CA ARG A 285 -18.04 21.12 9.28
C ARG A 285 -17.62 22.20 8.29
N TYR A 286 -18.21 22.16 7.10
CA TYR A 286 -17.96 23.08 6.00
C TYR A 286 -19.21 23.90 5.70
N SER A 287 -19.07 25.24 5.64
CA SER A 287 -20.19 26.18 5.43
C SER A 287 -20.57 26.33 3.96
N ALA A 288 -21.70 26.96 3.69
CA ALA A 288 -22.23 27.24 2.35
C ALA A 288 -21.23 27.95 1.41
N MET A 289 -20.32 28.75 1.96
CA MET A 289 -19.30 29.47 1.18
C MET A 289 -18.07 28.62 0.84
N HIS A 290 -17.96 27.42 1.42
CA HIS A 290 -16.82 26.55 1.17
C HIS A 290 -16.93 25.93 -0.24
N PRO A 291 -15.84 25.87 -1.03
CA PRO A 291 -15.88 25.35 -2.39
C PRO A 291 -16.48 23.93 -2.53
N MET A 292 -16.29 23.07 -1.52
CA MET A 292 -16.90 21.74 -1.50
C MET A 292 -18.44 21.77 -1.46
N VAL A 293 -19.04 22.83 -0.89
CA VAL A 293 -20.50 22.97 -0.80
C VAL A 293 -21.04 23.67 -2.05
N THR A 294 -20.36 24.71 -2.54
CA THR A 294 -20.78 25.46 -3.73
C THR A 294 -20.68 24.67 -5.04
N MET A 295 -19.89 23.60 -5.07
CA MET A 295 -19.70 22.74 -6.24
C MET A 295 -20.80 21.68 -6.44
N PHE A 296 -21.70 21.49 -5.46
CA PHE A 296 -22.81 20.54 -5.60
C PHE A 296 -23.78 20.99 -6.71
N LYS A 297 -24.07 20.06 -7.62
CA LYS A 297 -25.15 20.18 -8.59
C LYS A 297 -26.01 18.93 -8.52
N ASP A 298 -27.27 19.05 -8.93
CA ASP A 298 -28.20 17.93 -8.89
C ASP A 298 -27.62 16.67 -9.54
N GLY A 299 -27.71 15.55 -8.84
CA GLY A 299 -27.17 14.26 -9.24
C GLY A 299 -25.68 14.02 -8.97
N TYR A 300 -24.93 15.00 -8.42
CA TYR A 300 -23.52 14.81 -8.05
C TYR A 300 -23.40 13.93 -6.80
N THR A 301 -22.30 13.19 -6.68
CA THR A 301 -22.04 12.30 -5.54
C THR A 301 -20.85 12.79 -4.74
N ILE A 302 -20.94 12.82 -3.41
CA ILE A 302 -19.78 13.05 -2.53
C ILE A 302 -19.34 11.73 -1.91
N GLN A 303 -18.03 11.49 -1.86
CA GLN A 303 -17.45 10.36 -1.16
C GLN A 303 -16.21 10.79 -0.37
N VAL A 304 -15.95 10.12 0.75
CA VAL A 304 -14.71 10.29 1.52
C VAL A 304 -13.83 9.09 1.24
N THR A 305 -12.59 9.34 0.86
CA THR A 305 -11.62 8.31 0.47
C THR A 305 -10.27 8.60 1.09
N LYS A 306 -9.48 7.56 1.30
CA LYS A 306 -8.05 7.73 1.55
C LYS A 306 -7.34 8.11 0.24
N ARG A 307 -6.36 9.02 0.33
CA ARG A 307 -5.53 9.43 -0.80
C ARG A 307 -4.78 8.21 -1.37
N ASP A 308 -4.75 8.12 -2.69
CA ASP A 308 -4.03 7.11 -3.45
C ASP A 308 -3.27 7.79 -4.60
N PRO A 309 -1.93 7.75 -4.64
CA PRO A 309 -1.04 7.14 -3.64
C PRO A 309 -0.97 7.94 -2.32
N PRO A 310 -0.75 7.28 -1.16
CA PRO A 310 -0.66 7.97 0.13
C PRO A 310 0.59 8.85 0.22
N VAL A 311 0.49 10.03 0.84
CA VAL A 311 1.64 10.95 1.05
C VAL A 311 2.48 10.52 2.25
N LYS A 312 1.85 9.95 3.28
CA LYS A 312 2.48 9.38 4.48
C LYS A 312 1.95 7.96 4.72
N GLN A 313 2.85 7.00 4.84
CA GLN A 313 2.50 5.63 5.23
C GLN A 313 2.09 5.60 6.72
N GLY A 314 1.15 4.71 7.07
CA GLY A 314 0.72 4.49 8.46
C GLY A 314 -0.63 5.08 8.85
N VAL A 315 -1.26 5.95 8.06
CA VAL A 315 -2.63 6.44 8.35
C VAL A 315 -3.68 5.42 7.89
N GLU A 316 -4.59 5.01 8.75
CA GLU A 316 -5.73 4.15 8.42
C GLU A 316 -7.04 4.91 8.59
N LEU A 317 -7.87 4.96 7.54
CA LEU A 317 -9.23 5.50 7.61
C LEU A 317 -10.18 4.33 7.90
N LYS A 318 -10.66 4.23 9.14
CA LYS A 318 -11.50 3.11 9.60
C LYS A 318 -12.98 3.31 9.33
N MET A 319 -13.47 4.52 9.58
CA MET A 319 -14.87 4.89 9.32
C MET A 319 -14.95 6.28 8.74
N HIS A 320 -15.99 6.53 7.95
CA HIS A 320 -16.31 7.86 7.48
C HIS A 320 -17.82 8.01 7.30
N GLY A 321 -18.31 9.22 7.49
CA GLY A 321 -19.71 9.56 7.38
C GLY A 321 -19.87 10.92 6.73
N ILE A 322 -20.94 11.07 5.96
CA ILE A 322 -21.31 12.32 5.30
C ILE A 322 -22.71 12.73 5.74
N HIS A 323 -22.87 14.00 6.10
CA HIS A 323 -24.17 14.61 6.36
C HIS A 323 -24.29 15.96 5.65
N LEU A 324 -25.40 16.16 4.93
CA LEU A 324 -25.73 17.41 4.26
C LEU A 324 -26.61 18.25 5.18
N VAL A 325 -26.27 19.52 5.35
CA VAL A 325 -27.00 20.46 6.21
C VAL A 325 -27.77 21.42 5.31
N TYR A 326 -29.09 21.42 5.43
CA TYR A 326 -29.97 22.31 4.67
C TYR A 326 -30.44 23.50 5.52
N GLU A 327 -31.02 24.49 4.85
CA GLU A 327 -31.71 25.60 5.49
C GLU A 327 -32.79 25.11 6.48
N GLY A 328 -32.77 25.66 7.70
CA GLY A 328 -33.58 25.21 8.83
C GLY A 328 -33.02 24.04 9.66
N ASP A 329 -31.94 23.36 9.23
CA ASP A 329 -31.32 22.26 10.00
C ASP A 329 -30.37 22.76 11.12
N ASP A 330 -29.79 23.95 10.93
CA ASP A 330 -28.87 24.66 11.84
C ASP A 330 -28.59 26.07 11.26
N ASP A 331 -29.24 27.12 11.76
CA ASP A 331 -29.03 28.48 11.20
C ASP A 331 -27.67 29.05 11.59
N PHE A 332 -26.74 29.16 10.63
CA PHE A 332 -25.40 29.72 10.83
C PHE A 332 -25.40 31.19 11.31
N LYS A 333 -26.57 31.85 11.32
CA LYS A 333 -26.77 33.21 11.84
C LYS A 333 -27.26 33.12 13.29
N GLY A 334 -26.57 33.84 14.17
CA GLY A 334 -26.72 33.78 15.62
C GLY A 334 -27.93 34.50 16.18
N GLU A 335 -29.02 34.67 15.43
CA GLU A 335 -30.23 35.32 15.90
C GLU A 335 -31.44 34.62 15.29
N GLU A 336 -32.23 33.92 16.12
CA GLU A 336 -33.69 34.02 16.11
C GLU A 336 -34.32 33.26 17.29
N SER A 337 -35.50 33.74 17.64
CA SER A 337 -36.30 33.57 18.85
C SER A 337 -36.88 32.17 19.06
N GLU A 338 -37.14 31.87 20.33
CA GLU A 338 -37.64 30.61 20.91
C GLU A 338 -39.06 30.18 20.48
N SER A 339 -39.55 30.59 19.31
CA SER A 339 -40.94 30.33 18.90
C SER A 339 -41.04 29.99 17.41
N ASP A 340 -40.81 28.72 17.08
CA ASP A 340 -41.60 27.94 16.11
C ASP A 340 -40.85 26.65 15.73
N PHE A 341 -40.86 25.64 16.60
CA PHE A 341 -40.62 24.26 16.18
C PHE A 341 -41.72 23.37 16.74
N THR A 342 -42.38 22.64 15.84
CA THR A 342 -43.23 21.50 16.20
C THR A 342 -42.34 20.43 16.84
N GLU A 343 -42.85 19.75 17.87
CA GLU A 343 -42.19 18.83 18.82
C GLU A 343 -41.41 17.61 18.26
N THR A 344 -41.03 17.57 16.98
CA THR A 344 -40.52 16.33 16.33
C THR A 344 -39.20 16.42 15.56
N GLN A 345 -38.51 17.57 15.48
CA GLN A 345 -37.22 17.66 14.75
C GLN A 345 -36.09 18.28 15.59
N PHE A 346 -35.06 17.48 15.88
CA PHE A 346 -33.81 17.95 16.49
C PHE A 346 -32.89 18.65 15.48
N THR A 347 -32.28 19.77 15.85
CA THR A 347 -31.24 20.44 15.04
C THR A 347 -29.98 19.56 14.90
N VAL A 348 -29.15 19.81 13.90
CA VAL A 348 -27.92 19.01 13.69
C VAL A 348 -26.97 19.15 14.89
N SER A 349 -26.91 20.33 15.50
CA SER A 349 -26.15 20.56 16.74
C SER A 349 -26.69 19.74 17.91
N GLN A 350 -28.02 19.62 18.06
CA GLN A 350 -28.65 18.76 19.08
C GLN A 350 -28.41 17.27 18.81
N LYS A 351 -28.47 16.83 17.55
CA LYS A 351 -28.14 15.45 17.17
C LYS A 351 -26.70 15.07 17.52
N LEU A 352 -25.75 15.99 17.35
CA LEU A 352 -24.36 15.82 17.79
C LEU A 352 -24.24 15.80 19.31
N ALA A 353 -24.93 16.68 20.03
CA ALA A 353 -24.96 16.67 21.49
C ALA A 353 -25.55 15.35 22.05
N ASN A 354 -26.65 14.88 21.46
CA ASN A 354 -27.26 13.59 21.79
C ASN A 354 -26.33 12.41 21.48
N PHE A 355 -25.59 12.46 20.37
CA PHE A 355 -24.56 11.45 20.11
C PHE A 355 -23.56 11.39 21.27
N PHE A 356 -23.10 12.53 21.80
CA PHE A 356 -22.21 12.55 22.96
C PHE A 356 -22.88 12.12 24.28
N SER A 357 -24.20 12.27 24.42
CA SER A 357 -24.94 11.77 25.61
C SER A 357 -25.07 10.25 25.62
N THR A 358 -25.07 9.58 24.46
CA THR A 358 -25.09 8.10 24.38
C THR A 358 -23.85 7.42 24.99
N PHE A 359 -22.84 8.20 25.36
CA PHE A 359 -21.65 7.70 26.04
C PHE A 359 -21.84 7.59 27.58
N GLY A 360 -23.05 7.78 28.16
CA GLY A 360 -23.28 7.89 29.62
C GLY A 360 -24.12 6.78 30.32
N GLU A 361 -23.62 6.39 31.51
CA GLU A 361 -24.16 5.52 32.59
C GLU A 361 -24.18 3.99 32.36
N GLY A 362 -23.04 3.32 32.65
CA GLY A 362 -23.03 1.86 32.85
C GLY A 362 -21.69 1.12 32.75
N GLU A 363 -20.57 1.76 32.40
CA GLU A 363 -19.32 1.01 32.14
C GLU A 363 -18.42 0.76 33.37
N ALA A 364 -18.81 1.20 34.57
CA ALA A 364 -17.96 1.05 35.76
C ALA A 364 -18.35 -0.07 36.75
N ASN A 365 -19.57 -0.62 36.77
CA ASN A 365 -19.95 -1.74 37.68
C ASN A 365 -21.22 -2.49 37.22
N THR A 366 -21.06 -3.71 36.63
CA THR A 366 -21.98 -4.89 36.43
C THR A 366 -23.53 -4.76 36.40
N PRO A 367 -24.32 -5.64 35.72
CA PRO A 367 -24.11 -6.48 34.54
C PRO A 367 -25.12 -6.20 33.38
N THR A 368 -24.64 -6.30 32.16
CA THR A 368 -25.37 -6.16 30.89
C THR A 368 -26.26 -7.37 30.58
N ASN A 369 -27.59 -7.25 30.72
CA ASN A 369 -28.50 -8.35 30.33
C ASN A 369 -29.67 -7.93 29.42
N GLY A 370 -29.79 -6.64 29.05
CA GLY A 370 -30.86 -6.16 28.16
C GLY A 370 -30.40 -5.61 26.80
N MET A 371 -29.27 -4.89 26.74
CA MET A 371 -28.87 -4.12 25.54
C MET A 371 -28.03 -4.89 24.52
N LEU A 372 -27.29 -5.93 24.94
CA LEU A 372 -26.44 -6.69 24.01
C LEU A 372 -27.21 -7.80 23.28
N ALA A 373 -28.45 -8.11 23.68
CA ALA A 373 -29.22 -9.19 23.07
C ALA A 373 -29.54 -8.95 21.58
N SER A 374 -29.57 -7.69 21.13
CA SER A 374 -29.76 -7.30 19.72
C SER A 374 -28.46 -7.17 18.92
N LEU A 375 -27.30 -7.34 19.54
CA LEU A 375 -26.01 -7.13 18.88
C LEU A 375 -25.78 -8.18 17.78
N GLU A 376 -25.65 -7.73 16.53
CA GLU A 376 -25.39 -8.60 15.38
C GLU A 376 -23.90 -8.70 15.03
N GLU A 377 -23.10 -7.70 15.39
CA GLU A 377 -21.68 -7.62 15.06
C GLU A 377 -20.87 -7.14 16.25
N LEU A 378 -19.85 -7.91 16.64
CA LEU A 378 -18.94 -7.61 17.72
C LEU A 378 -17.49 -7.70 17.22
N ASN A 379 -16.79 -6.57 17.20
CA ASN A 379 -15.39 -6.50 16.79
C ASN A 379 -14.50 -6.11 17.99
N LEU A 380 -13.63 -7.05 18.36
CA LEU A 380 -12.66 -6.96 19.46
C LEU A 380 -11.22 -7.16 18.94
N THR A 381 -10.99 -6.91 17.64
CA THR A 381 -9.70 -7.10 16.98
C THR A 381 -8.60 -6.24 17.60
N ALA A 382 -7.38 -6.78 17.67
CA ALA A 382 -6.16 -6.16 18.17
C ALA A 382 -6.23 -5.67 19.63
N THR A 383 -7.11 -6.27 20.43
CA THR A 383 -7.22 -5.98 21.87
C THR A 383 -6.25 -6.85 22.69
N ALA A 384 -5.88 -6.38 23.88
CA ALA A 384 -5.11 -7.16 24.86
C ALA A 384 -5.97 -8.19 25.64
N LEU A 385 -7.07 -8.65 25.03
CA LEU A 385 -8.03 -9.55 25.67
C LEU A 385 -7.36 -10.88 26.04
N LYS A 386 -7.39 -11.23 27.32
CA LYS A 386 -6.88 -12.53 27.81
C LYS A 386 -7.90 -13.65 27.67
N ASN A 387 -9.17 -13.36 27.96
CA ASN A 387 -10.27 -14.31 27.92
C ASN A 387 -11.53 -13.60 27.44
N LEU A 388 -12.38 -14.30 26.70
CA LEU A 388 -13.74 -13.85 26.40
C LEU A 388 -14.69 -14.38 27.51
N PRO A 389 -15.57 -13.54 28.08
CA PRO A 389 -16.45 -13.97 29.17
C PRO A 389 -17.50 -14.98 28.68
N SER A 390 -17.90 -15.91 29.54
CA SER A 390 -18.94 -16.91 29.23
C SER A 390 -20.29 -16.29 28.88
N SER A 391 -20.54 -15.04 29.29
CA SER A 391 -21.73 -14.27 28.92
C SER A 391 -21.86 -14.01 27.41
N ILE A 392 -20.80 -14.19 26.60
CA ILE A 392 -20.88 -14.09 25.14
C ILE A 392 -21.99 -14.98 24.56
N GLY A 393 -22.21 -16.17 25.13
CA GLY A 393 -23.25 -17.09 24.67
C GLY A 393 -24.67 -16.53 24.75
N LYS A 394 -24.90 -15.45 25.53
CA LYS A 394 -26.20 -14.77 25.64
C LYS A 394 -26.53 -13.90 24.41
N LEU A 395 -25.57 -13.60 23.55
CA LEU A 395 -25.76 -12.73 22.37
C LEU A 395 -26.42 -13.49 21.21
N LYS A 396 -27.68 -13.93 21.39
CA LYS A 396 -28.35 -14.86 20.46
C LYS A 396 -28.52 -14.33 19.03
N ASN A 397 -28.47 -13.02 18.83
CA ASN A 397 -28.55 -12.38 17.51
C ASN A 397 -27.19 -12.12 16.86
N LEU A 398 -26.08 -12.44 17.53
CA LEU A 398 -24.74 -12.17 17.01
C LEU A 398 -24.47 -12.99 15.75
N GLN A 399 -24.20 -12.29 14.65
CA GLN A 399 -23.91 -12.85 13.33
C GLN A 399 -22.41 -12.78 13.00
N LYS A 400 -21.68 -11.79 13.52
CA LYS A 400 -20.25 -11.63 13.23
C LYS A 400 -19.45 -11.37 14.51
N LEU A 401 -18.39 -12.14 14.70
CA LEU A 401 -17.47 -12.00 15.83
C LEU A 401 -16.02 -11.93 15.34
N TYR A 402 -15.37 -10.78 15.57
CA TYR A 402 -13.97 -10.55 15.22
C TYR A 402 -13.12 -10.47 16.49
N LEU A 403 -12.13 -11.34 16.59
CA LEU A 403 -11.14 -11.50 17.66
C LEU A 403 -9.74 -11.61 17.05
N MET A 404 -9.51 -10.94 15.92
CA MET A 404 -8.26 -11.03 15.20
C MET A 404 -7.15 -10.28 15.95
N HIS A 405 -5.90 -10.72 15.87
CA HIS A 405 -4.73 -10.13 16.53
C HIS A 405 -4.84 -9.95 18.05
N CYS A 406 -5.73 -10.70 18.72
CA CYS A 406 -5.81 -10.77 20.18
C CYS A 406 -4.69 -11.67 20.74
N ALA A 407 -3.45 -11.17 20.75
CA ALA A 407 -2.25 -11.94 21.05
C ALA A 407 -2.21 -12.56 22.46
N SER A 408 -3.09 -12.13 23.37
CA SER A 408 -3.21 -12.68 24.73
C SER A 408 -4.39 -13.63 24.91
N LEU A 409 -5.27 -13.78 23.91
CA LEU A 409 -6.48 -14.60 24.00
C LEU A 409 -6.11 -16.06 23.85
N SER A 410 -5.98 -16.79 24.96
CA SER A 410 -5.53 -18.18 24.96
C SER A 410 -6.66 -19.19 24.82
N LYS A 411 -7.88 -18.83 25.20
CA LYS A 411 -9.06 -19.71 25.15
C LYS A 411 -10.31 -18.95 24.74
N LEU A 412 -11.18 -19.66 24.02
CA LEU A 412 -12.56 -19.26 23.77
C LEU A 412 -13.48 -20.03 24.74
N PRO A 413 -14.52 -19.39 25.31
CA PRO A 413 -15.44 -20.08 26.21
C PRO A 413 -16.36 -21.04 25.45
N ASP A 414 -16.70 -22.17 26.06
CA ASP A 414 -17.60 -23.18 25.47
C ASP A 414 -18.99 -22.62 25.11
N THR A 415 -19.41 -21.56 25.79
CA THR A 415 -20.68 -20.87 25.52
C THR A 415 -20.72 -20.18 24.15
N ILE A 416 -19.60 -20.07 23.43
CA ILE A 416 -19.57 -19.60 22.04
C ILE A 416 -20.44 -20.49 21.14
N ASN A 417 -20.55 -21.78 21.45
CA ASN A 417 -21.39 -22.73 20.71
C ASN A 417 -22.89 -22.42 20.79
N GLU A 418 -23.31 -21.60 21.75
CA GLU A 418 -24.71 -21.20 21.90
C GLU A 418 -25.13 -20.09 20.93
N LEU A 419 -24.19 -19.50 20.18
CA LEU A 419 -24.42 -18.45 19.19
C LEU A 419 -24.97 -19.01 17.88
N LYS A 420 -26.23 -19.45 17.89
CA LYS A 420 -26.88 -20.12 16.76
C LYS A 420 -27.00 -19.28 15.48
N SER A 421 -26.97 -17.95 15.61
CA SER A 421 -27.05 -16.99 14.50
C SER A 421 -25.70 -16.59 13.93
N LEU A 422 -24.58 -17.07 14.52
CA LEU A 422 -23.24 -16.67 14.13
C LEU A 422 -22.91 -17.20 12.73
N LYS A 423 -22.65 -16.27 11.81
CA LYS A 423 -22.26 -16.54 10.41
C LYS A 423 -20.76 -16.40 10.21
N LYS A 424 -20.10 -15.47 10.91
CA LYS A 424 -18.67 -15.18 10.76
C LYS A 424 -17.95 -15.19 12.09
N LEU A 425 -16.89 -15.98 12.17
CA LEU A 425 -15.99 -16.04 13.34
C LEU A 425 -14.55 -15.90 12.88
N PHE A 426 -13.88 -14.83 13.31
CA PHE A 426 -12.50 -14.57 12.92
C PHE A 426 -11.62 -14.38 14.15
N ILE A 427 -10.74 -15.35 14.42
CA ILE A 427 -9.85 -15.38 15.59
C ILE A 427 -8.37 -15.33 15.19
N ASN A 428 -8.10 -14.86 13.97
CA ASN A 428 -6.76 -14.88 13.38
C ASN A 428 -5.69 -14.22 14.26
N GLY A 429 -4.50 -14.78 14.36
CA GLY A 429 -3.40 -14.16 15.11
C GLY A 429 -3.65 -14.04 16.61
N SER A 430 -4.62 -14.80 17.15
CA SER A 430 -4.81 -14.96 18.60
C SER A 430 -3.87 -16.03 19.18
N ALA A 431 -3.85 -16.18 20.50
CA ALA A 431 -3.07 -17.22 21.18
C ALA A 431 -3.91 -18.48 21.46
N VAL A 432 -5.04 -18.66 20.78
CA VAL A 432 -5.98 -19.76 21.04
C VAL A 432 -5.29 -21.11 20.85
N GLU A 433 -5.33 -21.93 21.90
CA GLU A 433 -4.71 -23.26 21.94
C GLU A 433 -5.62 -24.34 21.34
N GLU A 434 -6.93 -24.21 21.58
CA GLU A 434 -7.95 -25.18 21.18
C GLU A 434 -9.23 -24.47 20.71
N LEU A 435 -9.91 -25.06 19.72
CA LEU A 435 -11.21 -24.57 19.26
C LEU A 435 -12.32 -25.25 20.07
N PRO A 436 -13.16 -24.52 20.82
CA PRO A 436 -14.21 -25.11 21.64
C PRO A 436 -15.43 -25.46 20.79
N LEU A 437 -15.28 -26.37 19.82
CA LEU A 437 -16.37 -26.82 18.96
C LEU A 437 -16.96 -28.14 19.50
N ASN A 438 -18.29 -28.17 19.66
CA ASN A 438 -19.04 -29.36 20.09
C ASN A 438 -19.88 -29.92 18.92
N PRO A 439 -20.28 -31.19 18.95
CA PRO A 439 -21.18 -31.74 17.94
C PRO A 439 -22.46 -30.90 17.80
N GLY A 440 -22.76 -30.41 16.59
CA GLY A 440 -23.92 -29.54 16.32
C GLY A 440 -23.73 -28.07 16.70
N SER A 441 -22.51 -27.62 16.99
CA SER A 441 -22.19 -26.21 17.25
C SER A 441 -22.36 -25.32 16.03
N LEU A 442 -22.72 -24.04 16.24
CA LEU A 442 -22.68 -22.97 15.23
C LEU A 442 -23.32 -23.32 13.87
N PRO A 443 -24.62 -23.71 13.84
CA PRO A 443 -25.29 -24.23 12.64
C PRO A 443 -25.37 -23.24 11.48
N SER A 444 -25.23 -21.93 11.72
CA SER A 444 -25.29 -20.88 10.70
C SER A 444 -23.92 -20.38 10.24
N LEU A 445 -22.81 -20.94 10.74
CA LEU A 445 -21.47 -20.43 10.49
C LEU A 445 -21.05 -20.71 9.05
N THR A 446 -20.80 -19.65 8.29
CA THR A 446 -20.39 -19.70 6.89
C THR A 446 -18.90 -19.39 6.70
N ASP A 447 -18.35 -18.51 7.53
CA ASP A 447 -16.95 -18.06 7.43
C ASP A 447 -16.25 -18.28 8.77
N PHE A 448 -15.19 -19.10 8.79
CA PHE A 448 -14.38 -19.34 9.97
C PHE A 448 -12.89 -19.20 9.67
N SER A 449 -12.22 -18.28 10.36
CA SER A 449 -10.79 -18.02 10.17
C SER A 449 -10.06 -18.04 11.52
N ALA A 450 -9.13 -18.96 11.68
CA ALA A 450 -8.26 -19.14 12.86
C ALA A 450 -6.78 -19.20 12.47
N GLY A 451 -6.41 -18.53 11.37
CA GLY A 451 -5.05 -18.47 10.88
C GLY A 451 -4.13 -17.64 11.77
N GLY A 452 -2.86 -18.01 11.90
CA GLY A 452 -1.87 -17.33 12.74
C GLY A 452 -2.02 -17.61 14.23
N CYS A 453 -2.93 -18.51 14.63
CA CYS A 453 -3.01 -19.01 16.00
C CYS A 453 -1.78 -19.88 16.31
N LYS A 454 -0.78 -19.28 16.96
CA LYS A 454 0.56 -19.88 17.13
C LYS A 454 0.60 -21.13 18.02
N HIS A 455 -0.48 -21.40 18.76
CA HIS A 455 -0.58 -22.52 19.70
C HIS A 455 -1.63 -23.57 19.29
N LEU A 456 -2.36 -23.36 18.19
CA LEU A 456 -3.41 -24.26 17.73
C LEU A 456 -2.81 -25.50 17.03
N LYS A 457 -2.62 -26.59 17.77
CA LYS A 457 -1.95 -27.81 17.28
C LYS A 457 -2.89 -28.82 16.62
N GLN A 458 -4.18 -28.76 16.92
CA GLN A 458 -5.16 -29.74 16.44
C GLN A 458 -6.48 -29.05 16.09
N VAL A 459 -7.21 -29.64 15.15
CA VAL A 459 -8.60 -29.27 14.84
C VAL A 459 -9.49 -30.36 15.43
N PRO A 460 -10.52 -30.04 16.24
CA PRO A 460 -11.37 -31.04 16.86
C PRO A 460 -12.23 -31.77 15.81
N SER A 461 -12.57 -33.04 16.05
CA SER A 461 -13.45 -33.82 15.17
C SER A 461 -14.84 -33.20 15.00
N SER A 462 -15.31 -32.43 16.00
CA SER A 462 -16.54 -31.64 15.92
C SER A 462 -16.59 -30.65 14.74
N ILE A 463 -15.46 -30.31 14.11
CA ILE A 463 -15.42 -29.44 12.92
C ILE A 463 -16.34 -29.96 11.80
N GLY A 464 -16.49 -31.28 11.66
CA GLY A 464 -17.38 -31.90 10.66
C GLY A 464 -18.85 -31.58 10.86
N GLY A 465 -19.26 -31.12 12.05
CA GLY A 465 -20.63 -30.70 12.34
C GLY A 465 -20.99 -29.28 11.90
N LEU A 466 -20.05 -28.51 11.31
CA LEU A 466 -20.29 -27.16 10.83
C LEU A 466 -20.96 -27.17 9.44
N ASN A 467 -22.21 -27.64 9.40
CA ASN A 467 -22.95 -27.96 8.16
C ASN A 467 -23.27 -26.76 7.25
N SER A 468 -22.98 -25.51 7.65
CA SER A 468 -23.17 -24.32 6.81
C SER A 468 -21.86 -23.69 6.34
N LEU A 469 -20.71 -24.27 6.73
CA LEU A 469 -19.41 -23.66 6.52
C LEU A 469 -19.04 -23.64 5.05
N LEU A 470 -18.78 -22.44 4.52
CA LEU A 470 -18.38 -22.20 3.14
C LEU A 470 -16.88 -21.94 3.04
N ASP A 471 -16.31 -21.20 3.99
CA ASP A 471 -14.92 -20.77 3.97
C ASP A 471 -14.24 -21.10 5.32
N LEU A 472 -13.19 -21.92 5.27
CA LEU A 472 -12.35 -22.27 6.42
C LEU A 472 -10.89 -21.88 6.17
N GLU A 473 -10.34 -21.03 7.04
CA GLU A 473 -8.95 -20.60 6.97
C GLU A 473 -8.20 -20.92 8.27
N LEU A 474 -7.13 -21.71 8.17
CA LEU A 474 -6.28 -22.13 9.28
C LEU A 474 -4.79 -21.87 8.97
N ASP A 475 -4.50 -20.86 8.15
CA ASP A 475 -3.15 -20.51 7.70
C ASP A 475 -2.18 -20.27 8.88
N TRP A 476 -0.89 -20.52 8.72
CA TRP A 476 0.15 -20.18 9.73
C TRP A 476 -0.08 -20.78 11.12
N THR A 477 -0.79 -21.90 11.22
CA THR A 477 -1.01 -22.62 12.47
C THR A 477 -0.06 -23.82 12.58
N PRO A 478 0.31 -24.26 13.81
CA PRO A 478 1.13 -25.44 14.01
C PRO A 478 0.31 -26.74 13.98
N ILE A 479 -0.81 -26.79 13.23
CA ILE A 479 -1.68 -27.98 13.15
C ILE A 479 -0.88 -29.18 12.64
N GLU A 480 -0.90 -30.28 13.40
CA GLU A 480 -0.14 -31.50 13.09
C GLU A 480 -0.94 -32.45 12.17
N THR A 481 -2.25 -32.55 12.40
CA THR A 481 -3.18 -33.42 11.66
C THR A 481 -4.55 -32.77 11.51
N LEU A 482 -5.27 -33.09 10.43
CA LEU A 482 -6.70 -32.81 10.31
C LEU A 482 -7.51 -34.07 10.72
N PRO A 483 -8.63 -33.92 11.44
CA PRO A 483 -9.51 -35.03 11.77
C PRO A 483 -10.16 -35.60 10.51
N LYS A 484 -10.55 -36.88 10.51
CA LYS A 484 -11.25 -37.48 9.35
C LYS A 484 -12.60 -36.80 9.09
N GLU A 485 -13.24 -36.29 10.14
CA GLU A 485 -14.51 -35.58 10.08
C GLU A 485 -14.43 -34.26 9.31
N ILE A 486 -13.23 -33.76 8.94
CA ILE A 486 -13.11 -32.61 8.02
C ILE A 486 -13.76 -32.89 6.66
N GLY A 487 -13.85 -34.17 6.26
CA GLY A 487 -14.53 -34.61 5.05
C GLY A 487 -16.05 -34.46 5.10
N ASP A 488 -16.63 -34.32 6.28
CA ASP A 488 -18.09 -34.20 6.49
C ASP A 488 -18.60 -32.76 6.22
N LEU A 489 -17.69 -31.82 5.88
CA LEU A 489 -18.02 -30.45 5.53
C LEU A 489 -18.61 -30.34 4.10
N HIS A 490 -19.83 -30.83 3.89
CA HIS A 490 -20.48 -30.95 2.57
C HIS A 490 -20.86 -29.62 1.87
N PHE A 491 -20.62 -28.45 2.47
CA PHE A 491 -20.93 -27.14 1.85
C PHE A 491 -19.70 -26.25 1.67
N ILE A 492 -18.54 -26.73 2.12
CA ILE A 492 -17.27 -26.00 2.05
C ILE A 492 -16.93 -25.70 0.58
N ARG A 493 -16.61 -24.45 0.31
CA ARG A 493 -16.16 -23.96 -1.00
C ARG A 493 -14.68 -23.64 -0.98
N LYS A 494 -14.15 -23.17 0.15
CA LYS A 494 -12.76 -22.75 0.29
C LYS A 494 -12.14 -23.31 1.55
N LEU A 495 -11.02 -24.01 1.39
CA LEU A 495 -10.17 -24.48 2.50
C LEU A 495 -8.76 -23.92 2.32
N VAL A 496 -8.28 -23.19 3.33
CA VAL A 496 -6.97 -22.51 3.29
C VAL A 496 -6.10 -22.97 4.46
N LEU A 497 -4.98 -23.61 4.12
CA LEU A 497 -4.00 -24.25 5.00
C LEU A 497 -2.57 -23.83 4.60
N ARG A 498 -2.33 -22.54 4.39
CA ARG A 498 -1.00 -22.02 4.00
C ARG A 498 -0.06 -22.02 5.18
N ASN A 499 1.21 -22.35 4.96
CA ASN A 499 2.27 -22.32 5.94
C ASN A 499 1.97 -23.13 7.23
N CYS A 500 1.14 -24.17 7.12
CA CYS A 500 0.92 -25.16 8.18
C CYS A 500 2.08 -26.16 8.18
N LYS A 501 3.24 -25.72 8.67
CA LYS A 501 4.51 -26.47 8.57
C LYS A 501 4.52 -27.77 9.36
N SER A 502 3.64 -27.94 10.33
CA SER A 502 3.49 -29.18 11.12
C SER A 502 2.58 -30.21 10.45
N LEU A 503 1.76 -29.80 9.48
CA LEU A 503 0.80 -30.67 8.80
C LEU A 503 1.52 -31.54 7.77
N LYS A 504 1.67 -32.84 8.07
CA LYS A 504 2.39 -33.81 7.22
C LYS A 504 1.49 -34.66 6.34
N VAL A 505 0.27 -34.94 6.79
CA VAL A 505 -0.65 -35.87 6.12
C VAL A 505 -2.03 -35.24 6.04
N LEU A 506 -2.69 -35.41 4.88
CA LEU A 506 -4.10 -35.10 4.69
C LEU A 506 -4.92 -36.40 4.83
N PRO A 507 -6.10 -36.37 5.47
CA PRO A 507 -6.94 -37.57 5.62
C PRO A 507 -7.56 -37.99 4.28
N GLU A 508 -7.82 -39.30 4.11
CA GLU A 508 -8.52 -39.82 2.91
C GLU A 508 -9.92 -39.22 2.75
N SER A 509 -10.59 -38.85 3.84
CA SER A 509 -11.90 -38.21 3.79
C SER A 509 -11.90 -36.80 3.18
N LEU A 510 -10.74 -36.16 2.99
CA LEU A 510 -10.66 -34.88 2.28
C LEU A 510 -11.26 -34.98 0.87
N GLY A 511 -11.13 -36.14 0.23
CA GLY A 511 -11.70 -36.40 -1.10
C GLY A 511 -13.23 -36.41 -1.12
N ASP A 512 -13.90 -36.52 0.02
CA ASP A 512 -15.35 -36.59 0.12
C ASP A 512 -16.01 -35.19 0.21
N MET A 513 -15.21 -34.12 0.20
CA MET A 513 -15.66 -32.70 0.17
C MET A 513 -16.11 -32.28 -1.24
N ASP A 514 -17.23 -32.81 -1.69
CA ASP A 514 -17.77 -32.67 -3.05
C ASP A 514 -18.00 -31.22 -3.50
N THR A 515 -18.29 -30.27 -2.59
CA THR A 515 -18.49 -28.85 -2.94
C THR A 515 -17.23 -27.99 -2.97
N LEU A 516 -16.05 -28.54 -2.69
CA LEU A 516 -14.82 -27.75 -2.54
C LEU A 516 -14.36 -27.16 -3.88
N HIS A 517 -14.35 -25.82 -3.99
CA HIS A 517 -13.95 -25.09 -5.20
C HIS A 517 -12.48 -24.62 -5.16
N SER A 518 -11.96 -24.29 -3.98
CA SER A 518 -10.62 -23.73 -3.80
C SER A 518 -9.90 -24.37 -2.62
N LEU A 519 -8.75 -24.98 -2.89
CA LEU A 519 -7.87 -25.56 -1.86
C LEU A 519 -6.49 -24.91 -1.91
N CYS A 520 -6.03 -24.40 -0.77
CA CYS A 520 -4.72 -23.77 -0.64
C CYS A 520 -3.88 -24.46 0.44
N LEU A 521 -2.79 -25.09 0.03
CA LEU A 521 -1.84 -25.85 0.85
C LEU A 521 -0.45 -25.20 0.86
N GLU A 522 -0.31 -23.99 0.31
CA GLU A 522 0.98 -23.38 0.01
C GLU A 522 1.89 -23.27 1.25
N GLY A 523 3.14 -23.73 1.14
CA GLY A 523 4.14 -23.66 2.22
C GLY A 523 3.99 -24.71 3.33
N SER A 524 3.05 -25.65 3.19
CA SER A 524 2.86 -26.76 4.13
C SER A 524 3.81 -27.93 3.84
N ASN A 525 4.10 -28.75 4.86
CA ASN A 525 5.05 -29.88 4.76
C ASN A 525 4.36 -31.22 4.44
N ILE A 526 3.26 -31.16 3.69
CA ILE A 526 2.48 -32.34 3.31
C ILE A 526 3.37 -33.27 2.48
N GLU A 527 3.44 -34.55 2.88
CA GLU A 527 4.34 -35.52 2.25
C GLU A 527 3.72 -36.16 1.01
N LYS A 528 2.41 -36.41 1.03
CA LYS A 528 1.64 -37.01 -0.06
C LYS A 528 0.20 -36.52 -0.07
N LEU A 529 -0.42 -36.50 -1.25
CA LEU A 529 -1.87 -36.37 -1.39
C LEU A 529 -2.52 -37.78 -1.30
N PRO A 530 -3.73 -37.91 -0.72
CA PRO A 530 -4.46 -39.18 -0.65
C PRO A 530 -4.95 -39.65 -2.04
N GLU A 531 -5.23 -40.94 -2.22
CA GLU A 531 -5.79 -41.45 -3.48
C GLU A 531 -7.24 -40.99 -3.69
N SER A 532 -7.97 -40.68 -2.62
CA SER A 532 -9.30 -40.07 -2.73
C SER A 532 -9.30 -38.65 -3.31
N PHE A 533 -8.13 -38.00 -3.45
CA PHE A 533 -8.04 -36.60 -3.86
C PHE A 533 -8.68 -36.33 -5.23
N GLY A 534 -8.64 -37.31 -6.14
CA GLY A 534 -9.31 -37.26 -7.45
C GLY A 534 -10.84 -37.10 -7.40
N LYS A 535 -11.48 -37.44 -6.27
CA LYS A 535 -12.94 -37.30 -6.08
C LYS A 535 -13.42 -35.85 -5.95
N LEU A 536 -12.51 -34.88 -5.79
CA LEU A 536 -12.84 -33.45 -5.69
C LEU A 536 -13.25 -32.87 -7.06
N GLU A 537 -14.36 -33.35 -7.62
CA GLU A 537 -14.77 -33.07 -8.99
C GLU A 537 -15.10 -31.58 -9.25
N ASN A 538 -15.44 -30.82 -8.20
CA ASN A 538 -15.75 -29.39 -8.26
C ASN A 538 -14.56 -28.47 -7.96
N LEU A 539 -13.37 -29.02 -7.69
CA LEU A 539 -12.18 -28.23 -7.38
C LEU A 539 -11.73 -27.44 -8.62
N VAL A 540 -11.79 -26.10 -8.53
CA VAL A 540 -11.41 -25.18 -9.62
C VAL A 540 -9.99 -24.67 -9.45
N LEU A 541 -9.57 -24.43 -8.21
CA LEU A 541 -8.28 -23.82 -7.86
C LEU A 541 -7.54 -24.66 -6.82
N LEU A 542 -6.34 -25.12 -7.17
CA LEU A 542 -5.43 -25.80 -6.26
C LEU A 542 -4.08 -25.06 -6.18
N ARG A 543 -3.75 -24.59 -4.97
CA ARG A 543 -2.45 -23.96 -4.66
C ARG A 543 -1.65 -24.83 -3.71
N MET A 544 -0.49 -25.27 -4.17
CA MET A 544 0.45 -26.15 -3.45
C MET A 544 1.90 -25.64 -3.58
N ASN A 545 2.07 -24.34 -3.83
CA ASN A 545 3.39 -23.73 -3.91
C ASN A 545 4.21 -24.03 -2.66
N ASN A 546 5.52 -24.21 -2.77
CA ASN A 546 6.41 -24.45 -1.63
C ASN A 546 6.06 -25.70 -0.78
N CYS A 547 5.26 -26.64 -1.29
CA CYS A 547 5.06 -27.95 -0.67
C CYS A 547 6.25 -28.87 -0.95
N LYS A 548 7.37 -28.61 -0.26
CA LYS A 548 8.69 -29.20 -0.54
C LYS A 548 8.82 -30.71 -0.27
N LYS A 549 7.78 -31.35 0.26
CA LYS A 549 7.79 -32.78 0.60
C LYS A 549 6.98 -33.62 -0.39
N ILE A 550 6.12 -33.01 -1.21
CA ILE A 550 5.30 -33.71 -2.21
C ILE A 550 6.17 -34.10 -3.40
N LYS A 551 6.38 -35.41 -3.56
CA LYS A 551 7.24 -36.00 -4.61
C LYS A 551 6.48 -36.50 -5.84
N ARG A 552 5.21 -36.89 -5.67
CA ARG A 552 4.36 -37.46 -6.73
C ARG A 552 2.91 -37.02 -6.50
N LEU A 553 2.13 -37.03 -7.57
CA LEU A 553 0.67 -36.90 -7.53
C LEU A 553 0.06 -38.32 -7.60
N PRO A 554 -1.11 -38.56 -6.96
CA PRO A 554 -1.81 -39.85 -7.04
C PRO A 554 -2.33 -40.11 -8.46
N GLU A 555 -2.56 -41.38 -8.82
CA GLU A 555 -3.10 -41.73 -10.15
C GLU A 555 -4.52 -41.18 -10.34
N SER A 556 -5.30 -41.01 -9.27
CA SER A 556 -6.63 -40.37 -9.34
C SER A 556 -6.59 -38.86 -9.62
N PHE A 557 -5.41 -38.21 -9.63
CA PHE A 557 -5.33 -36.75 -9.77
C PHE A 557 -5.93 -36.24 -11.09
N GLY A 558 -5.92 -37.07 -12.14
CA GLY A 558 -6.56 -36.78 -13.42
C GLY A 558 -8.09 -36.64 -13.37
N ASP A 559 -8.74 -37.11 -12.30
CA ASP A 559 -10.19 -37.11 -12.14
C ASP A 559 -10.74 -35.77 -11.62
N LEU A 560 -9.89 -34.77 -11.38
CA LEU A 560 -10.25 -33.39 -11.01
C LEU A 560 -10.86 -32.63 -12.23
N LYS A 561 -12.03 -33.06 -12.68
CA LYS A 561 -12.70 -32.63 -13.93
C LYS A 561 -12.97 -31.12 -14.02
N SER A 562 -13.05 -30.42 -12.88
CA SER A 562 -13.29 -28.97 -12.84
C SER A 562 -12.05 -28.11 -12.60
N LEU A 563 -10.85 -28.69 -12.53
CA LEU A 563 -9.64 -27.95 -12.19
C LEU A 563 -9.24 -27.00 -13.33
N HIS A 564 -9.22 -25.70 -13.05
CA HIS A 564 -8.80 -24.66 -14.00
C HIS A 564 -7.40 -24.16 -13.71
N HIS A 565 -7.00 -24.10 -12.44
CA HIS A 565 -5.74 -23.50 -12.02
C HIS A 565 -4.99 -24.40 -11.04
N LEU A 566 -3.81 -24.87 -11.47
CA LEU A 566 -2.89 -25.65 -10.66
C LEU A 566 -1.57 -24.90 -10.48
N PHE A 567 -1.28 -24.55 -9.22
CA PHE A 567 -0.04 -23.91 -8.81
C PHE A 567 0.71 -24.86 -7.87
N MET A 568 1.86 -25.36 -8.29
CA MET A 568 2.66 -26.33 -7.55
C MET A 568 4.16 -26.04 -7.71
N GLN A 569 4.49 -24.74 -7.77
CA GLN A 569 5.86 -24.26 -7.79
C GLN A 569 6.60 -24.74 -6.52
N GLU A 570 7.90 -24.99 -6.59
CA GLU A 570 8.72 -25.42 -5.45
C GLU A 570 8.27 -26.72 -4.76
N THR A 571 7.56 -27.59 -5.48
CA THR A 571 7.30 -28.98 -5.06
C THR A 571 8.45 -29.90 -5.49
N LEU A 572 8.48 -31.15 -5.03
CA LEU A 572 9.39 -32.18 -5.55
C LEU A 572 8.72 -33.08 -6.61
N VAL A 573 7.57 -32.69 -7.15
CA VAL A 573 6.92 -33.43 -8.24
C VAL A 573 7.74 -33.29 -9.51
N VAL A 574 8.18 -34.43 -10.04
CA VAL A 574 9.04 -34.55 -11.24
C VAL A 574 8.31 -35.24 -12.39
N GLU A 575 7.40 -36.17 -12.06
CA GLU A 575 6.60 -36.94 -13.02
C GLU A 575 5.11 -36.63 -12.80
N LEU A 576 4.35 -36.60 -13.89
CA LEU A 576 2.89 -36.46 -13.87
C LEU A 576 2.27 -37.84 -14.17
N PRO A 577 1.18 -38.24 -13.49
CA PRO A 577 0.51 -39.53 -13.73
C PRO A 577 -0.11 -39.58 -15.14
N GLU A 578 -0.35 -40.78 -15.68
CA GLU A 578 -0.94 -40.93 -17.02
C GLU A 578 -2.33 -40.29 -17.12
N SER A 579 -3.10 -40.36 -16.02
CA SER A 579 -4.41 -39.74 -15.89
C SER A 579 -4.38 -38.22 -15.99
N PHE A 580 -3.24 -37.56 -15.81
CA PHE A 580 -3.13 -36.09 -15.78
C PHE A 580 -3.65 -35.43 -17.07
N GLY A 581 -3.58 -36.14 -18.21
CA GLY A 581 -4.16 -35.68 -19.48
C GLY A 581 -5.70 -35.55 -19.48
N ASN A 582 -6.40 -36.09 -18.48
CA ASN A 582 -7.85 -36.03 -18.34
C ASN A 582 -8.35 -34.68 -17.77
N LEU A 583 -7.44 -33.80 -17.32
CA LEU A 583 -7.74 -32.46 -16.80
C LEU A 583 -8.15 -31.48 -17.92
N SER A 584 -9.25 -31.80 -18.60
CA SER A 584 -9.69 -31.14 -19.83
C SER A 584 -10.00 -29.65 -19.67
N LYS A 585 -10.35 -29.19 -18.45
CA LYS A 585 -10.63 -27.78 -18.13
C LYS A 585 -9.41 -26.99 -17.60
N LEU A 586 -8.24 -27.61 -17.50
CA LEU A 586 -7.05 -26.95 -16.94
C LEU A 586 -6.60 -25.81 -17.84
N VAL A 587 -6.63 -24.59 -17.32
CA VAL A 587 -6.25 -23.34 -18.02
C VAL A 587 -4.83 -22.93 -17.68
N THR A 588 -4.40 -23.14 -16.43
CA THR A 588 -3.08 -22.71 -15.94
C THR A 588 -2.39 -23.82 -15.18
N LEU A 589 -1.17 -24.16 -15.61
CA LEU A 589 -0.26 -25.06 -14.92
C LEU A 589 1.07 -24.36 -14.64
N LYS A 590 1.44 -24.23 -13.35
CA LYS A 590 2.74 -23.71 -12.94
C LYS A 590 3.47 -24.71 -12.03
N MET A 591 4.64 -25.16 -12.48
CA MET A 591 5.50 -26.16 -11.82
C MET A 591 6.98 -25.73 -11.74
N LEU A 592 7.22 -24.40 -11.69
CA LEU A 592 8.56 -23.81 -11.54
C LEU A 592 9.26 -24.32 -10.27
N LYS A 593 10.56 -24.62 -10.34
CA LYS A 593 11.40 -24.92 -9.15
C LYS A 593 12.36 -23.76 -8.84
N LYS A 594 13.05 -23.80 -7.69
CA LYS A 594 14.17 -22.91 -7.42
C LYS A 594 15.41 -23.46 -8.11
N PRO A 595 16.31 -22.58 -8.59
CA PRO A 595 17.59 -23.03 -9.12
C PRO A 595 18.39 -23.70 -8.01
N LEU A 596 18.51 -25.04 -8.03
CA LEU A 596 19.41 -25.74 -7.11
C LEU A 596 20.85 -25.53 -7.59
N PHE A 597 21.75 -25.24 -6.66
CA PHE A 597 23.19 -25.28 -6.93
C PHE A 597 23.56 -26.66 -7.50
N ARG A 598 24.41 -26.64 -8.53
CA ARG A 598 24.80 -27.77 -9.40
C ARG A 598 25.18 -29.07 -8.66
N SER A 599 25.63 -28.96 -7.40
CA SER A 599 26.05 -30.09 -6.56
C SER A 599 24.89 -30.97 -6.09
N TYR A 600 23.68 -30.44 -5.93
CA TYR A 600 22.54 -31.21 -5.42
C TYR A 600 21.72 -31.89 -6.52
N ALA A 601 21.63 -31.33 -7.74
CA ALA A 601 20.81 -31.89 -8.81
C ALA A 601 21.24 -33.30 -9.26
N ARG A 602 22.55 -33.59 -9.25
CA ARG A 602 23.10 -34.91 -9.62
C ARG A 602 22.78 -36.02 -8.60
N SER A 603 22.56 -35.66 -7.34
CA SER A 603 22.31 -36.62 -6.25
C SER A 603 20.87 -37.15 -6.20
N TRP A 604 19.94 -36.56 -6.96
CA TRP A 604 18.50 -36.83 -6.82
C TRP A 604 17.86 -37.50 -8.06
N GLY A 605 18.64 -37.84 -9.10
CA GLY A 605 18.12 -38.55 -10.27
C GLY A 605 16.95 -37.84 -10.99
N ILE A 606 16.94 -36.50 -11.00
CA ILE A 606 15.77 -35.65 -11.35
C ILE A 606 15.52 -35.53 -12.87
N GLY A 607 15.86 -36.55 -13.66
CA GLY A 607 15.56 -36.59 -15.09
C GLY A 607 14.10 -36.98 -15.35
N GLY A 608 13.16 -36.16 -14.90
CA GLY A 608 11.73 -36.41 -15.13
C GLY A 608 11.38 -36.36 -16.61
N LYS A 609 10.63 -37.35 -17.09
CA LYS A 609 9.95 -37.25 -18.39
C LYS A 609 8.62 -36.54 -18.18
N ILE A 610 8.36 -35.52 -18.99
CA ILE A 610 7.01 -34.98 -19.11
C ILE A 610 6.23 -35.94 -20.01
N PRO A 611 5.13 -36.55 -19.54
CA PRO A 611 4.43 -37.57 -20.30
C PRO A 611 3.75 -36.98 -21.55
N ASP A 612 3.64 -37.78 -22.61
CA ASP A 612 2.95 -37.41 -23.86
C ASP A 612 1.48 -37.02 -23.62
N VAL A 613 0.88 -37.45 -22.50
CA VAL A 613 -0.48 -37.08 -22.11
C VAL A 613 -0.67 -35.59 -21.86
N LEU A 614 0.40 -34.81 -21.64
CA LEU A 614 0.32 -33.35 -21.47
C LEU A 614 -0.33 -32.68 -22.69
N GLY A 615 -0.09 -33.20 -23.90
CA GLY A 615 -0.69 -32.69 -25.14
C GLY A 615 -2.21 -32.84 -25.22
N LYS A 616 -2.85 -33.59 -24.32
CA LYS A 616 -4.32 -33.76 -24.26
C LYS A 616 -5.04 -32.60 -23.54
N LEU A 617 -4.31 -31.68 -22.89
CA LEU A 617 -4.88 -30.59 -22.11
C LEU A 617 -5.46 -29.48 -23.00
N SER A 618 -6.60 -29.73 -23.62
CA SER A 618 -7.19 -28.88 -24.66
C SER A 618 -7.48 -27.44 -24.23
N SER A 619 -7.74 -27.17 -22.95
CA SER A 619 -8.05 -25.82 -22.45
C SER A 619 -6.84 -25.03 -21.94
N LEU A 620 -5.64 -25.62 -21.96
CA LEU A 620 -4.46 -25.02 -21.35
C LEU A 620 -4.03 -23.75 -22.09
N LYS A 621 -3.93 -22.63 -21.36
CA LYS A 621 -3.50 -21.33 -21.88
C LYS A 621 -2.11 -20.93 -21.39
N ILE A 622 -1.75 -21.32 -20.17
CA ILE A 622 -0.49 -20.94 -19.52
C ILE A 622 0.21 -22.18 -18.98
N LEU A 623 1.41 -22.44 -19.46
CA LEU A 623 2.28 -23.54 -19.03
C LEU A 623 3.64 -23.00 -18.59
N LYS A 624 3.94 -23.07 -17.29
CA LYS A 624 5.23 -22.63 -16.72
C LYS A 624 5.95 -23.80 -16.05
N LEU A 625 7.05 -24.24 -16.66
CA LEU A 625 7.85 -25.40 -16.27
C LEU A 625 9.32 -25.06 -16.00
N GLY A 626 9.64 -23.79 -15.73
CA GLY A 626 11.03 -23.37 -15.52
C GLY A 626 11.76 -24.10 -14.39
N ASN A 627 13.09 -24.02 -14.37
CA ASN A 627 13.99 -24.62 -13.37
C ASN A 627 13.83 -26.15 -13.21
N ASN A 628 13.28 -26.84 -14.21
CA ASN A 628 13.20 -28.29 -14.21
C ASN A 628 14.39 -28.90 -14.98
N TYR A 629 14.61 -30.21 -14.79
CA TYR A 629 15.78 -30.94 -15.29
C TYR A 629 15.43 -31.97 -16.37
N PHE A 630 14.32 -31.78 -17.09
CA PHE A 630 13.97 -32.64 -18.23
C PHE A 630 14.87 -32.36 -19.44
N HIS A 631 15.18 -33.40 -20.21
CA HIS A 631 16.03 -33.29 -21.41
C HIS A 631 15.26 -32.88 -22.68
N SER A 632 13.97 -33.19 -22.73
CA SER A 632 13.09 -32.93 -23.87
C SER A 632 11.65 -32.77 -23.41
N LEU A 633 10.82 -32.15 -24.25
CA LEU A 633 9.37 -32.11 -24.12
C LEU A 633 8.73 -33.08 -25.13
N PRO A 634 7.53 -33.60 -24.84
CA PRO A 634 6.81 -34.51 -25.73
C PRO A 634 6.36 -33.80 -27.02
N SER A 635 6.33 -34.52 -28.14
CA SER A 635 5.87 -33.98 -29.44
C SER A 635 4.38 -33.62 -29.45
N SER A 636 3.59 -34.23 -28.56
CA SER A 636 2.18 -33.95 -28.36
C SER A 636 1.89 -32.51 -27.90
N LEU A 637 2.91 -31.74 -27.48
CA LEU A 637 2.78 -30.33 -27.10
C LEU A 637 2.21 -29.46 -28.26
N GLU A 638 2.44 -29.84 -29.51
CA GLU A 638 1.85 -29.17 -30.69
C GLU A 638 0.30 -29.19 -30.64
N GLY A 639 -0.28 -30.19 -29.98
CA GLY A 639 -1.74 -30.34 -29.81
C GLY A 639 -2.40 -29.35 -28.85
N LEU A 640 -1.62 -28.54 -28.10
CA LEU A 640 -2.14 -27.55 -27.16
C LEU A 640 -2.59 -26.26 -27.87
N LEU A 641 -3.64 -26.35 -28.68
CA LEU A 641 -4.09 -25.28 -29.58
C LEU A 641 -4.52 -23.99 -28.86
N ASN A 642 -4.82 -24.04 -27.57
CA ASN A 642 -5.20 -22.87 -26.77
C ASN A 642 -4.03 -22.24 -25.99
N LEU A 643 -2.83 -22.82 -26.06
CA LEU A 643 -1.67 -22.37 -25.30
C LEU A 643 -1.20 -21.00 -25.80
N ARG A 644 -1.21 -20.01 -24.91
CA ARG A 644 -0.77 -18.63 -25.18
C ARG A 644 0.60 -18.33 -24.60
N GLU A 645 0.93 -18.92 -23.45
CA GLU A 645 2.21 -18.70 -22.78
C GLU A 645 2.90 -20.03 -22.44
N LEU A 646 4.14 -20.17 -22.90
CA LEU A 646 5.05 -21.26 -22.56
C LEU A 646 6.33 -20.70 -21.95
N SER A 647 6.61 -21.05 -20.70
CA SER A 647 7.84 -20.64 -20.01
C SER A 647 8.61 -21.86 -19.51
N LEU A 648 9.81 -22.06 -20.06
CA LEU A 648 10.80 -23.07 -19.67
C LEU A 648 12.06 -22.41 -19.11
N TYR A 649 11.92 -21.21 -18.53
CA TYR A 649 13.03 -20.44 -17.95
C TYR A 649 13.95 -21.31 -17.08
N ASP A 650 15.26 -21.24 -17.31
CA ASP A 650 16.33 -21.93 -16.57
C ASP A 650 16.18 -23.47 -16.52
N CYS A 651 15.62 -24.07 -17.59
CA CYS A 651 15.66 -25.52 -17.83
C CYS A 651 17.03 -25.92 -18.42
N ARG A 652 18.06 -25.98 -17.58
CA ARG A 652 19.47 -26.08 -17.99
C ARG A 652 19.84 -27.34 -18.76
N GLU A 653 19.09 -28.42 -18.61
CA GLU A 653 19.36 -29.74 -19.24
C GLU A 653 18.51 -30.00 -20.49
N LEU A 654 17.61 -29.07 -20.85
CA LEU A 654 16.78 -29.13 -22.04
C LEU A 654 17.67 -29.03 -23.29
N LYS A 655 17.62 -30.04 -24.17
CA LYS A 655 18.46 -30.10 -25.39
C LYS A 655 17.75 -29.61 -26.64
N CYS A 656 16.46 -29.92 -26.77
CA CYS A 656 15.69 -29.59 -27.96
C CYS A 656 14.24 -29.26 -27.63
N LEU A 657 13.63 -28.40 -28.44
CA LEU A 657 12.19 -28.13 -28.39
C LEU A 657 11.43 -28.88 -29.49
N PRO A 658 10.33 -29.58 -29.16
CA PRO A 658 9.42 -30.14 -30.16
C PRO A 658 8.66 -29.04 -30.91
N PRO A 659 7.90 -29.39 -31.96
CA PRO A 659 6.97 -28.46 -32.60
C PRO A 659 6.02 -27.81 -31.58
N LEU A 660 5.86 -26.50 -31.69
CA LEU A 660 5.09 -25.67 -30.75
C LEU A 660 3.70 -25.34 -31.33
N PRO A 661 2.67 -25.15 -30.48
CA PRO A 661 1.33 -24.80 -30.93
C PRO A 661 1.30 -23.41 -31.58
N CYS A 662 0.56 -23.26 -32.68
CA CYS A 662 0.57 -22.04 -33.51
C CYS A 662 -0.01 -20.78 -32.86
N ASN A 663 -0.81 -20.92 -31.80
CA ASN A 663 -1.45 -19.81 -31.07
C ASN A 663 -0.61 -19.28 -29.88
N LEU A 664 0.67 -19.62 -29.84
CA LEU A 664 1.57 -19.15 -28.79
C LEU A 664 1.86 -17.65 -28.96
N GLU A 665 1.62 -16.87 -27.91
CA GLU A 665 1.87 -15.43 -27.84
C GLU A 665 3.19 -15.11 -27.13
N GLN A 666 3.61 -15.97 -26.19
CA GLN A 666 4.83 -15.77 -25.40
C GLN A 666 5.61 -17.08 -25.23
N LEU A 667 6.90 -17.02 -25.56
CA LEU A 667 7.85 -18.12 -25.39
C LEU A 667 9.08 -17.65 -24.61
N ASN A 668 9.26 -18.20 -23.40
CA ASN A 668 10.40 -17.88 -22.56
C ASN A 668 11.28 -19.11 -22.31
N LEU A 669 12.50 -19.07 -22.84
CA LEU A 669 13.53 -20.10 -22.82
C LEU A 669 14.83 -19.60 -22.16
N ALA A 670 14.82 -18.43 -21.53
CA ALA A 670 16.03 -17.85 -20.98
C ALA A 670 16.75 -18.82 -20.02
N ASN A 671 18.08 -18.82 -20.02
CA ASN A 671 18.94 -19.70 -19.22
C ASN A 671 18.84 -21.22 -19.52
N CYS A 672 18.30 -21.61 -20.68
CA CYS A 672 18.39 -23.01 -21.15
C CYS A 672 19.77 -23.30 -21.76
N PHE A 673 20.81 -23.45 -20.93
CA PHE A 673 22.22 -23.55 -21.38
C PHE A 673 22.53 -24.72 -22.31
N SER A 674 21.79 -25.83 -22.21
CA SER A 674 22.00 -27.02 -23.03
C SER A 674 21.16 -27.05 -24.31
N LEU A 675 20.35 -26.03 -24.57
CA LEU A 675 19.44 -26.00 -25.71
C LEU A 675 20.26 -25.88 -27.01
N GLU A 676 20.25 -26.95 -27.81
CA GLU A 676 21.01 -27.08 -29.06
C GLU A 676 20.16 -26.71 -30.27
N SER A 677 18.87 -27.05 -30.27
CA SER A 677 17.97 -26.79 -31.40
C SER A 677 16.56 -26.37 -30.97
N ILE A 678 15.99 -25.44 -31.74
CA ILE A 678 14.60 -24.98 -31.61
C ILE A 678 13.87 -25.39 -32.89
N SER A 679 12.65 -25.89 -32.77
CA SER A 679 11.79 -26.17 -33.93
C SER A 679 11.49 -24.89 -34.73
N ASP A 680 11.18 -25.02 -36.02
CA ASP A 680 10.84 -23.89 -36.88
C ASP A 680 9.68 -23.06 -36.28
N LEU A 681 9.93 -21.77 -36.06
CA LEU A 681 8.98 -20.84 -35.46
C LEU A 681 8.04 -20.20 -36.50
N SER A 682 8.19 -20.49 -37.80
CA SER A 682 7.42 -19.88 -38.90
C SER A 682 5.90 -19.93 -38.73
N LYS A 683 5.38 -20.95 -38.04
CA LYS A 683 3.95 -21.14 -37.75
C LYS A 683 3.42 -20.22 -36.64
N LEU A 684 4.27 -19.62 -35.80
CA LEU A 684 3.88 -18.85 -34.61
C LEU A 684 3.54 -17.39 -34.94
N LYS A 685 2.58 -17.18 -35.85
CA LYS A 685 2.29 -15.87 -36.45
C LYS A 685 1.85 -14.80 -35.44
N ILE A 686 1.37 -15.20 -34.27
CA ILE A 686 0.90 -14.29 -33.21
C ILE A 686 1.89 -14.16 -32.03
N LEU A 687 3.10 -14.72 -32.15
CA LEU A 687 4.12 -14.61 -31.11
C LEU A 687 4.52 -13.15 -30.91
N HIS A 688 4.28 -12.62 -29.71
CA HIS A 688 4.61 -11.25 -29.32
C HIS A 688 5.92 -11.17 -28.55
N GLU A 689 6.30 -12.23 -27.85
CA GLU A 689 7.52 -12.26 -27.02
C GLU A 689 8.29 -13.56 -27.19
N LEU A 690 9.57 -13.43 -27.50
CA LEU A 690 10.55 -14.51 -27.56
C LEU A 690 11.75 -14.17 -26.66
N ASN A 691 11.99 -14.98 -25.65
CA ASN A 691 13.15 -14.83 -24.77
C ASN A 691 14.06 -16.05 -24.85
N LEU A 692 15.28 -15.84 -25.32
CA LEU A 692 16.35 -16.81 -25.52
C LEU A 692 17.65 -16.39 -24.85
N ALA A 693 17.58 -15.43 -23.92
CA ALA A 693 18.74 -14.97 -23.15
C ALA A 693 19.54 -16.14 -22.58
N ASN A 694 20.86 -16.11 -22.75
CA ASN A 694 21.81 -17.07 -22.22
C ASN A 694 21.62 -18.51 -22.76
N CYS A 695 21.05 -18.67 -23.97
CA CYS A 695 20.97 -19.96 -24.68
C CYS A 695 22.22 -20.19 -25.55
N LYS A 696 23.33 -20.60 -24.92
CA LYS A 696 24.66 -20.63 -25.55
C LYS A 696 24.88 -21.67 -26.65
N LYS A 697 24.03 -22.69 -26.75
CA LYS A 697 24.20 -23.79 -27.72
C LYS A 697 23.29 -23.72 -28.94
N VAL A 698 22.34 -22.79 -28.97
CA VAL A 698 21.43 -22.61 -30.11
C VAL A 698 22.22 -21.96 -31.24
N ASP A 699 22.30 -22.59 -32.40
CA ASP A 699 23.04 -22.04 -33.55
C ASP A 699 22.17 -21.15 -34.47
N ASP A 700 20.87 -21.42 -34.54
CA ASP A 700 19.91 -20.73 -35.41
C ASP A 700 18.50 -20.72 -34.78
N ILE A 701 17.70 -19.72 -35.15
CA ILE A 701 16.27 -19.60 -34.85
C ILE A 701 15.52 -19.56 -36.19
N SER A 702 15.31 -20.72 -36.81
CA SER A 702 14.61 -20.81 -38.09
C SER A 702 13.17 -20.28 -37.99
N GLY A 703 12.76 -19.52 -39.01
CA GLY A 703 11.41 -18.94 -39.11
C GLY A 703 11.22 -17.61 -38.37
N LEU A 704 12.25 -17.05 -37.73
CA LEU A 704 12.20 -15.75 -37.05
C LEU A 704 11.75 -14.61 -37.98
N GLU A 705 12.19 -14.64 -39.24
CA GLU A 705 11.84 -13.66 -40.28
C GLU A 705 10.34 -13.60 -40.60
N HIS A 706 9.58 -14.63 -40.24
CA HIS A 706 8.14 -14.72 -40.48
C HIS A 706 7.27 -14.20 -39.32
N LEU A 707 7.88 -13.85 -38.17
CA LEU A 707 7.17 -13.43 -36.95
C LEU A 707 6.76 -11.95 -36.96
N LYS A 708 5.77 -11.61 -37.81
CA LYS A 708 5.30 -10.22 -37.98
C LYS A 708 4.69 -9.57 -36.73
N ALA A 709 4.21 -10.38 -35.77
CA ALA A 709 3.59 -9.90 -34.54
C ALA A 709 4.59 -9.70 -33.39
N LEU A 710 5.88 -10.02 -33.59
CA LEU A 710 6.90 -9.98 -32.54
C LEU A 710 7.12 -8.56 -32.06
N LYS A 711 6.95 -8.35 -30.75
CA LYS A 711 7.14 -7.06 -30.07
C LYS A 711 8.40 -7.05 -29.21
N ARG A 712 8.80 -8.20 -28.69
CA ARG A 712 9.91 -8.33 -27.74
C ARG A 712 10.78 -9.52 -28.11
N LEU A 713 12.06 -9.26 -28.36
CA LEU A 713 13.07 -10.28 -28.58
C LEU A 713 14.22 -10.07 -27.61
N TYR A 714 14.48 -11.08 -26.78
CA TYR A 714 15.53 -11.05 -25.77
C TYR A 714 16.59 -12.12 -26.06
N MET A 715 17.78 -11.68 -26.45
CA MET A 715 18.93 -12.55 -26.73
C MET A 715 20.21 -11.93 -26.18
N SER A 716 20.39 -11.98 -24.87
CA SER A 716 21.69 -11.71 -24.24
C SER A 716 22.54 -12.99 -24.20
N ASP A 717 23.87 -12.87 -24.17
CA ASP A 717 24.81 -13.98 -23.90
C ASP A 717 24.59 -15.26 -24.75
N CYS A 718 24.17 -15.13 -26.01
CA CYS A 718 24.07 -16.22 -26.98
C CYS A 718 25.40 -16.42 -27.72
N ASN A 719 25.63 -17.58 -28.34
CA ASN A 719 26.88 -17.79 -29.09
C ASN A 719 26.96 -16.90 -30.35
N SER A 720 28.17 -16.72 -30.88
CA SER A 720 28.43 -15.84 -32.03
C SER A 720 27.69 -16.28 -33.30
N LYS A 721 27.61 -17.59 -33.56
CA LYS A 721 26.91 -18.15 -34.73
C LYS A 721 25.40 -17.86 -34.68
N CYS A 722 24.78 -18.02 -33.51
CA CYS A 722 23.40 -17.62 -33.23
C CYS A 722 23.19 -16.14 -33.48
N SER A 723 24.08 -15.31 -32.94
CA SER A 723 24.03 -13.85 -33.09
C SER A 723 24.09 -13.42 -34.56
N SER A 724 25.00 -14.00 -35.35
CA SER A 724 25.12 -13.71 -36.78
C SER A 724 23.88 -14.13 -37.57
N GLU A 725 23.36 -15.35 -37.34
CA GLU A 725 22.22 -15.86 -38.11
C GLU A 725 20.92 -15.15 -37.72
N VAL A 726 20.74 -14.79 -36.44
CA VAL A 726 19.59 -13.98 -36.01
C VAL A 726 19.62 -12.58 -36.62
N LYS A 727 20.78 -11.90 -36.66
CA LYS A 727 20.89 -10.60 -37.34
C LYS A 727 20.51 -10.70 -38.81
N LYS A 728 20.96 -11.76 -39.49
CA LYS A 728 20.59 -12.06 -40.89
C LYS A 728 19.10 -12.36 -41.07
N ARG A 729 18.43 -12.97 -40.11
CA ARG A 729 16.97 -13.15 -40.16
C ARG A 729 16.23 -11.85 -39.88
N LEU A 730 16.71 -11.05 -38.92
CA LEU A 730 16.14 -9.75 -38.59
C LEU A 730 16.26 -8.74 -39.74
N SER A 731 17.29 -8.83 -40.59
CA SER A 731 17.41 -8.00 -41.80
C SER A 731 16.31 -8.30 -42.84
N LYS A 732 15.67 -9.46 -42.74
CA LYS A 732 14.55 -9.90 -43.59
C LYS A 732 13.19 -9.86 -42.86
N ALA A 733 13.20 -9.60 -41.55
CA ALA A 733 12.01 -9.62 -40.71
C ALA A 733 11.27 -8.27 -40.74
N SER A 734 9.97 -8.30 -40.49
CA SER A 734 9.23 -7.07 -40.19
C SER A 734 9.48 -6.65 -38.74
N LEU A 735 10.18 -5.53 -38.54
CA LEU A 735 10.44 -4.96 -37.21
C LEU A 735 9.41 -3.88 -36.82
N LYS A 736 8.29 -3.77 -37.54
CA LYS A 736 7.29 -2.70 -37.34
C LYS A 736 6.72 -2.70 -35.92
N MET A 737 6.37 -3.89 -35.42
CA MET A 737 5.78 -4.06 -34.09
C MET A 737 6.84 -4.13 -32.96
N MET A 738 8.13 -4.09 -33.29
CA MET A 738 9.21 -4.28 -32.33
C MET A 738 9.25 -3.13 -31.33
N VAL A 739 9.11 -3.44 -30.04
CA VAL A 739 9.17 -2.51 -28.92
C VAL A 739 10.51 -2.64 -28.19
N ASN A 740 10.91 -3.87 -27.87
CA ASN A 740 12.18 -4.15 -27.19
C ASN A 740 12.97 -5.20 -27.97
N LEU A 741 14.20 -4.86 -28.31
CA LEU A 741 15.13 -5.76 -28.97
C LEU A 741 16.46 -5.75 -28.21
N ILE A 742 16.84 -6.91 -27.68
CA ILE A 742 18.10 -7.11 -26.95
C ILE A 742 18.89 -8.19 -27.68
N LEU A 743 20.08 -7.85 -28.15
CA LEU A 743 20.96 -8.74 -28.93
C LEU A 743 22.42 -8.55 -28.51
N PRO A 744 23.32 -9.53 -28.76
CA PRO A 744 24.75 -9.33 -28.58
C PRO A 744 25.27 -8.36 -29.66
N GLY A 745 25.96 -7.30 -29.27
CA GLY A 745 26.44 -6.29 -30.21
C GLY A 745 27.03 -5.05 -29.55
N ASN A 746 28.02 -4.48 -30.23
CA ASN A 746 28.82 -3.34 -29.79
C ASN A 746 28.69 -2.12 -30.71
N ARG A 747 27.60 -1.99 -31.46
CA ARG A 747 27.39 -0.87 -32.40
C ARG A 747 25.97 -0.34 -32.27
N ILE A 748 25.85 0.98 -32.38
CA ILE A 748 24.58 1.69 -32.52
C ILE A 748 24.45 2.13 -33.98
N PRO A 749 23.25 2.10 -34.60
CA PRO A 749 23.09 2.54 -35.98
C PRO A 749 23.50 4.01 -36.15
N VAL A 750 24.19 4.32 -37.25
CA VAL A 750 24.82 5.63 -37.50
C VAL A 750 23.85 6.82 -37.57
N TRP A 751 22.56 6.55 -37.81
CA TRP A 751 21.51 7.58 -37.86
C TRP A 751 20.96 7.97 -36.47
N PHE A 752 21.42 7.34 -35.38
CA PHE A 752 21.13 7.80 -34.03
C PHE A 752 22.04 8.97 -33.64
N SER A 753 21.48 9.96 -32.94
CA SER A 753 22.28 11.00 -32.30
C SER A 753 22.93 10.45 -31.03
N GLN A 754 24.27 10.40 -31.01
CA GLN A 754 25.05 9.90 -29.86
C GLN A 754 25.43 11.00 -28.84
N GLY A 755 25.07 12.26 -29.11
CA GLY A 755 25.26 13.38 -28.20
C GLY A 755 23.93 14.01 -27.76
N PRO A 756 23.99 15.07 -26.93
CA PRO A 756 22.80 15.80 -26.50
C PRO A 756 21.95 16.24 -27.70
N LEU A 757 20.70 15.79 -27.75
CA LEU A 757 19.82 16.03 -28.88
C LEU A 757 18.86 17.17 -28.57
N ARG A 758 18.98 18.28 -29.29
CA ARG A 758 18.06 19.42 -29.16
C ARG A 758 16.78 19.13 -29.94
N TYR A 759 15.65 19.19 -29.23
CA TYR A 759 14.33 19.08 -29.82
C TYR A 759 13.83 20.43 -30.30
N THR A 760 13.42 20.48 -31.55
CA THR A 760 12.72 21.61 -32.17
C THR A 760 11.41 21.13 -32.76
N THR A 761 10.33 21.89 -32.55
CA THR A 761 9.05 21.59 -33.18
C THR A 761 9.15 21.72 -34.69
N GLN A 762 8.67 20.72 -35.42
CA GLN A 762 8.64 20.75 -36.88
C GLN A 762 7.26 21.23 -37.37
N PRO A 763 7.19 22.07 -38.41
CA PRO A 763 5.91 22.46 -39.00
C PRO A 763 5.19 21.22 -39.55
N ASN A 764 3.94 20.99 -39.10
CA ASN A 764 3.05 19.91 -39.57
C ASN A 764 3.55 18.46 -39.35
N ARG A 765 4.48 18.22 -38.41
CA ARG A 765 4.88 16.87 -38.01
C ARG A 765 4.93 16.73 -36.49
N GLU A 766 3.97 16.02 -35.92
CA GLU A 766 3.94 15.76 -34.47
C GLU A 766 4.99 14.71 -34.06
N LEU A 767 5.58 14.86 -32.87
CA LEU A 767 6.44 13.81 -32.30
C LEU A 767 5.57 12.59 -31.90
N ARG A 768 5.78 11.45 -32.57
CA ARG A 768 5.04 10.20 -32.34
C ARG A 768 5.76 9.21 -31.42
N GLY A 769 7.07 9.37 -31.21
CA GLY A 769 7.81 8.59 -30.24
C GLY A 769 9.32 8.80 -30.27
N VAL A 770 10.03 7.96 -29.50
CA VAL A 770 11.48 8.00 -29.36
C VAL A 770 12.03 6.58 -29.42
N ILE A 771 13.09 6.37 -30.19
CA ILE A 771 13.87 5.14 -30.17
C ILE A 771 15.16 5.42 -29.42
N LEU A 772 15.43 4.59 -28.41
CA LEU A 772 16.66 4.61 -27.65
C LEU A 772 17.47 3.36 -27.98
N ALA A 773 18.72 3.55 -28.40
CA ALA A 773 19.70 2.48 -28.55
C ALA A 773 20.76 2.63 -27.46
N VAL A 774 21.09 1.55 -26.77
CA VAL A 774 22.05 1.55 -25.66
C VAL A 774 22.94 0.32 -25.76
N VAL A 775 24.25 0.50 -25.60
CA VAL A 775 25.21 -0.59 -25.47
C VAL A 775 25.71 -0.64 -24.04
N VAL A 776 25.49 -1.79 -23.40
CA VAL A 776 25.88 -2.05 -22.00
C VAL A 776 26.79 -3.27 -21.91
N ALA A 777 27.68 -3.28 -20.92
CA ALA A 777 28.57 -4.39 -20.61
C ALA A 777 28.79 -4.52 -19.09
N LEU A 778 29.21 -5.69 -18.60
CA LEU A 778 29.67 -5.84 -17.22
C LEU A 778 31.17 -5.51 -17.09
N ASN A 779 31.51 -4.76 -16.05
CA ASN A 779 32.90 -4.53 -15.63
C ASN A 779 33.45 -5.77 -14.92
N HIS A 780 34.67 -6.16 -15.26
CA HIS A 780 35.35 -7.41 -14.84
C HIS A 780 35.53 -7.65 -13.32
N GLU A 781 35.13 -6.73 -12.45
CA GLU A 781 35.41 -6.80 -11.01
C GLU A 781 34.38 -7.61 -10.18
N SER A 782 33.20 -7.95 -10.71
CA SER A 782 32.18 -8.71 -9.97
C SER A 782 32.18 -10.20 -10.33
N LYS A 783 33.24 -10.94 -9.96
CA LYS A 783 33.30 -12.40 -10.15
C LYS A 783 32.36 -13.21 -9.24
N ASP A 784 31.86 -12.61 -8.17
CA ASP A 784 31.04 -13.29 -7.18
C ASP A 784 29.81 -12.46 -6.79
N ASP A 785 28.76 -12.43 -7.61
CA ASP A 785 27.44 -12.06 -7.09
C ASP A 785 26.28 -12.65 -7.91
N TYR A 786 25.64 -13.70 -7.39
CA TYR A 786 24.39 -14.27 -7.93
C TYR A 786 23.18 -13.32 -7.76
N GLN A 787 23.40 -12.06 -7.38
CA GLN A 787 22.40 -11.03 -7.16
C GLN A 787 22.48 -9.87 -8.17
N LEU A 788 22.99 -10.07 -9.39
CA LEU A 788 22.89 -9.03 -10.42
C LEU A 788 21.40 -8.75 -10.72
N PRO A 789 20.94 -7.48 -10.68
CA PRO A 789 19.55 -7.14 -10.99
C PRO A 789 19.26 -7.52 -12.45
N ASP A 790 18.02 -7.91 -12.76
CA ASP A 790 17.58 -8.16 -14.14
C ASP A 790 17.40 -6.85 -14.94
N VAL A 791 17.73 -5.69 -14.36
CA VAL A 791 17.46 -4.35 -14.91
C VAL A 791 18.68 -3.42 -14.79
N VAL A 792 19.08 -2.78 -15.91
CA VAL A 792 20.01 -1.64 -15.96
C VAL A 792 19.21 -0.34 -15.92
N GLU A 793 19.65 0.64 -15.13
CA GLU A 793 19.01 1.95 -15.06
C GLU A 793 19.81 3.00 -15.82
N VAL A 794 19.15 3.65 -16.78
CA VAL A 794 19.70 4.75 -17.59
C VAL A 794 18.87 6.01 -17.32
N GLN A 795 19.50 7.17 -17.22
CA GLN A 795 18.79 8.44 -17.02
C GLN A 795 18.68 9.22 -18.33
N ALA A 796 17.49 9.76 -18.59
CA ALA A 796 17.25 10.77 -19.61
C ALA A 796 17.07 12.13 -18.91
N GLN A 797 18.04 13.02 -19.04
CA GLN A 797 18.00 14.38 -18.53
C GLN A 797 17.50 15.33 -19.60
N PHE A 798 16.52 16.17 -19.25
CA PHE A 798 15.97 17.19 -20.12
C PHE A 798 16.50 18.55 -19.67
N LEU A 799 17.32 19.17 -20.52
CA LEU A 799 18.01 20.42 -20.26
C LEU A 799 17.39 21.57 -21.05
N LYS A 800 17.37 22.77 -20.47
CA LYS A 800 17.11 24.03 -21.18
C LYS A 800 18.18 25.04 -20.76
N LEU A 801 18.91 25.59 -21.72
CA LEU A 801 20.07 26.46 -21.45
C LEU A 801 21.05 25.80 -20.46
N ASP A 802 21.35 24.51 -20.69
CA ASP A 802 22.24 23.67 -19.88
C ASP A 802 21.83 23.43 -18.41
N LEU A 803 20.63 23.87 -18.01
CA LEU A 803 20.02 23.53 -16.72
C LEU A 803 19.14 22.30 -16.85
N ALA A 804 19.44 21.24 -16.10
CA ALA A 804 18.60 20.04 -16.01
C ALA A 804 17.29 20.37 -15.29
N LEU A 805 16.18 20.37 -16.03
CA LEU A 805 14.84 20.68 -15.51
C LEU A 805 14.09 19.42 -15.06
N TYR A 806 14.31 18.32 -15.79
CA TYR A 806 13.66 17.05 -15.52
C TYR A 806 14.64 15.90 -15.74
N THR A 807 14.53 14.85 -14.92
CA THR A 807 15.29 13.61 -15.10
C THR A 807 14.30 12.45 -15.07
N TYR A 808 14.34 11.60 -16.09
CA TYR A 808 13.54 10.39 -16.17
C TYR A 808 14.46 9.16 -16.08
N THR A 809 14.13 8.18 -15.25
CA THR A 809 14.93 6.94 -15.13
C THR A 809 14.26 5.83 -15.95
N LEU A 810 15.04 5.23 -16.85
CA LEU A 810 14.65 4.15 -17.74
C LEU A 810 15.20 2.84 -17.21
N HIS A 811 14.32 1.85 -17.09
CA HIS A 811 14.64 0.51 -16.60
C HIS A 811 14.78 -0.43 -17.80
N LEU A 812 16.01 -0.73 -18.22
CA LEU A 812 16.32 -1.66 -19.30
C LEU A 812 16.42 -3.08 -18.72
N SER A 813 15.48 -3.96 -19.07
CA SER A 813 15.55 -5.38 -18.68
C SER A 813 16.66 -6.13 -19.42
N GLY A 814 17.15 -7.24 -18.86
CA GLY A 814 18.11 -8.14 -19.51
C GLY A 814 19.57 -7.71 -19.37
N VAL A 815 20.09 -7.67 -18.14
CA VAL A 815 21.49 -7.30 -17.88
C VAL A 815 22.46 -8.36 -18.43
N PRO A 816 23.57 -7.95 -19.06
CA PRO A 816 24.63 -8.88 -19.42
C PRO A 816 25.10 -9.69 -18.22
N ARG A 817 25.36 -10.98 -18.42
CA ARG A 817 26.05 -11.82 -17.41
C ARG A 817 27.52 -12.05 -17.76
N THR A 818 27.96 -11.51 -18.89
CA THR A 818 29.34 -11.55 -19.36
C THR A 818 29.85 -10.13 -19.60
N SER A 819 31.16 -10.00 -19.82
CA SER A 819 31.79 -8.75 -20.25
C SER A 819 31.47 -8.39 -21.71
N ASP A 820 30.71 -9.22 -22.42
CA ASP A 820 30.38 -9.00 -23.83
C ASP A 820 29.35 -7.88 -23.97
N ASP A 821 29.51 -7.08 -25.02
CA ASP A 821 28.64 -5.94 -25.30
C ASP A 821 27.24 -6.38 -25.73
N GLN A 822 26.23 -5.74 -25.14
CA GLN A 822 24.83 -6.00 -25.43
C GLN A 822 24.14 -4.74 -25.94
N LEU A 823 23.49 -4.85 -27.10
CA LEU A 823 22.71 -3.80 -27.73
C LEU A 823 21.25 -3.92 -27.30
N HIS A 824 20.74 -2.86 -26.68
CA HIS A 824 19.34 -2.68 -26.33
C HIS A 824 18.74 -1.62 -27.26
N ILE A 825 17.68 -1.96 -27.98
CA ILE A 825 16.87 -1.01 -28.75
C ILE A 825 15.47 -1.01 -28.17
N CYS A 826 15.05 0.15 -27.64
CA CYS A 826 13.76 0.36 -27.00
C CYS A 826 12.98 1.46 -27.70
N ARG A 827 11.74 1.17 -28.10
CA ARG A 827 10.83 2.16 -28.70
C ARG A 827 9.79 2.64 -27.68
N TYR A 828 9.65 3.95 -27.54
CA TYR A 828 8.72 4.61 -26.63
C TYR A 828 7.69 5.42 -27.43
N SER A 829 6.41 5.12 -27.26
CA SER A 829 5.30 5.82 -27.96
C SER A 829 5.09 7.25 -27.44
N ALA A 830 4.35 8.07 -28.18
CA ALA A 830 3.93 9.43 -27.80
C ALA A 830 3.31 9.55 -26.39
N MET A 831 2.58 8.51 -25.95
CA MET A 831 1.94 8.49 -24.63
C MET A 831 2.90 8.17 -23.48
N HIS A 832 4.15 7.81 -23.77
CA HIS A 832 5.12 7.46 -22.74
C HIS A 832 5.58 8.73 -22.00
N PRO A 833 5.67 8.73 -20.65
CA PRO A 833 5.98 9.93 -19.88
C PRO A 833 7.24 10.67 -20.34
N MET A 834 8.33 9.95 -20.63
CA MET A 834 9.55 10.53 -21.19
C MET A 834 9.30 11.31 -22.50
N VAL A 835 8.44 10.82 -23.40
CA VAL A 835 8.17 11.47 -24.69
C VAL A 835 7.33 12.73 -24.48
N THR A 836 6.38 12.71 -23.54
CA THR A 836 5.56 13.89 -23.21
C THR A 836 6.35 15.05 -22.59
N MET A 837 7.59 14.79 -22.14
CA MET A 837 8.48 15.82 -21.58
C MET A 837 9.23 16.63 -22.64
N PHE A 838 9.21 16.19 -23.91
CA PHE A 838 9.81 16.95 -25.00
C PHE A 838 9.05 18.26 -25.23
N LYS A 839 9.74 19.38 -25.01
CA LYS A 839 9.23 20.74 -25.24
C LYS A 839 10.19 21.49 -26.14
N ASP A 840 9.66 22.40 -26.95
CA ASP A 840 10.47 23.15 -27.91
C ASP A 840 11.68 23.82 -27.26
N GLY A 841 12.85 23.61 -27.86
CA GLY A 841 14.14 24.11 -27.39
C GLY A 841 14.77 23.33 -26.24
N TYR A 842 14.20 22.21 -25.80
CA TYR A 842 14.83 21.34 -24.79
C TYR A 842 15.88 20.43 -25.44
N THR A 843 16.94 20.13 -24.71
CA THR A 843 17.97 19.17 -25.10
C THR A 843 17.84 17.92 -24.23
N ILE A 844 17.76 16.73 -24.83
CA ILE A 844 17.81 15.47 -24.10
C ILE A 844 19.24 14.95 -24.05
N HIS A 845 19.69 14.58 -22.86
CA HIS A 845 20.98 13.95 -22.63
C HIS A 845 20.77 12.63 -21.89
N VAL A 846 21.23 11.53 -22.46
CA VAL A 846 21.13 10.21 -21.84
C VAL A 846 22.43 9.92 -21.09
N THR A 847 22.33 9.71 -19.79
CA THR A 847 23.47 9.49 -18.91
C THR A 847 23.27 8.24 -18.07
N LYS A 848 24.37 7.70 -17.54
CA LYS A 848 24.30 6.67 -16.51
C LYS A 848 23.75 7.30 -15.22
N ARG A 849 22.90 6.57 -14.49
CA ARG A 849 22.38 7.04 -13.19
C ARG A 849 23.52 7.23 -12.18
N GLU A 850 23.58 8.41 -11.56
CA GLU A 850 24.47 8.70 -10.43
C GLU A 850 23.66 9.08 -9.18
N PRO A 851 23.93 8.47 -8.01
CA PRO A 851 24.82 7.31 -7.81
C PRO A 851 24.22 6.04 -8.46
N PRO A 852 25.08 5.13 -8.99
CA PRO A 852 24.59 3.88 -9.58
C PRO A 852 23.95 3.01 -8.49
N VAL A 853 22.78 2.44 -8.77
CA VAL A 853 22.07 1.55 -7.82
C VAL A 853 22.87 0.26 -7.54
N LYS A 854 23.72 -0.18 -8.47
CA LYS A 854 24.68 -1.27 -8.24
C LYS A 854 25.98 -1.02 -9.02
N GLN A 855 27.13 -1.30 -8.39
CA GLN A 855 28.45 -1.25 -9.04
C GLN A 855 28.60 -2.40 -10.05
N GLY A 856 29.22 -2.16 -11.21
CA GLY A 856 29.62 -3.22 -12.14
C GLY A 856 28.98 -3.24 -13.53
N VAL A 857 28.00 -2.38 -13.87
CA VAL A 857 27.50 -2.25 -15.26
C VAL A 857 28.02 -0.95 -15.89
N GLU A 858 28.61 -1.04 -17.07
CA GLU A 858 29.10 0.07 -17.88
C GLU A 858 28.14 0.39 -19.02
N LEU A 859 27.82 1.69 -19.17
CA LEU A 859 27.14 2.24 -20.32
C LEU A 859 28.21 2.68 -21.32
N LYS A 860 28.46 1.87 -22.36
CA LYS A 860 29.54 2.14 -23.33
C LYS A 860 29.15 3.15 -24.40
N MET A 861 27.94 2.99 -24.94
CA MET A 861 27.42 3.88 -25.97
C MET A 861 25.92 4.04 -25.79
N HIS A 862 25.40 5.17 -26.25
CA HIS A 862 23.96 5.42 -26.32
C HIS A 862 23.67 6.27 -27.55
N GLY A 863 22.42 6.18 -28.01
CA GLY A 863 21.94 6.98 -29.12
C GLY A 863 20.43 7.18 -29.00
N ILE A 864 19.97 8.36 -29.41
CA ILE A 864 18.55 8.72 -29.41
C ILE A 864 18.12 9.07 -30.83
N HIS A 865 16.96 8.59 -31.23
CA HIS A 865 16.29 8.97 -32.48
C HIS A 865 14.85 9.37 -32.19
N LEU A 866 14.39 10.45 -32.81
CA LEU A 866 13.03 10.98 -32.66
C LEU A 866 12.18 10.51 -33.84
N VAL A 867 11.00 9.98 -33.54
CA VAL A 867 10.05 9.47 -34.52
C VAL A 867 8.92 10.48 -34.67
N TYR A 868 8.72 11.03 -35.86
CA TYR A 868 7.68 12.03 -36.13
C TYR A 868 6.53 11.43 -36.94
N GLU A 869 5.41 12.13 -36.98
CA GLU A 869 4.27 11.80 -37.82
C GLU A 869 4.69 11.69 -39.30
N GLY A 870 4.29 10.58 -39.95
CA GLY A 870 4.77 10.18 -41.27
C GLY A 870 6.04 9.32 -41.27
N ASP A 871 6.75 9.23 -40.13
CA ASP A 871 7.70 8.13 -39.86
C ASP A 871 6.91 7.00 -39.17
N ASP A 872 7.21 5.72 -39.48
CA ASP A 872 6.50 4.50 -39.02
C ASP A 872 5.57 4.70 -37.79
N ASP A 873 4.26 4.81 -38.02
CA ASP A 873 3.31 5.03 -36.94
C ASP A 873 3.23 3.81 -36.00
N PHE A 874 3.34 4.05 -34.69
CA PHE A 874 3.15 3.08 -33.58
C PHE A 874 1.79 2.34 -33.61
N LYS A 875 0.90 2.68 -34.56
CA LYS A 875 -0.46 2.17 -34.73
C LYS A 875 -0.61 1.09 -35.83
N GLY A 876 0.44 0.77 -36.58
CA GLY A 876 0.39 -0.35 -37.52
C GLY A 876 -0.26 -0.06 -38.88
N GLU A 877 -0.70 1.17 -39.18
CA GLU A 877 -1.27 1.54 -40.49
C GLU A 877 -0.18 1.69 -41.57
N GLU A 878 -0.53 1.40 -42.82
CA GLU A 878 0.39 1.40 -43.98
C GLU A 878 0.70 2.84 -44.42
N SER A 879 1.86 3.36 -44.01
CA SER A 879 2.51 4.52 -44.62
C SER A 879 4.04 4.32 -44.65
N ASP A 880 4.72 5.08 -45.50
CA ASP A 880 6.01 4.78 -46.15
C ASP A 880 7.22 4.40 -45.25
N PHE A 881 7.52 3.10 -45.23
CA PHE A 881 8.82 2.40 -45.33
C PHE A 881 10.17 2.92 -44.74
N THR A 882 10.28 3.92 -43.86
CA THR A 882 11.62 4.49 -43.56
C THR A 882 12.37 3.97 -42.32
N GLU A 883 11.78 3.82 -41.13
CA GLU A 883 12.57 3.53 -39.90
C GLU A 883 12.82 2.05 -39.63
N THR A 884 11.79 1.23 -39.82
CA THR A 884 11.87 -0.23 -39.73
C THR A 884 12.82 -0.77 -40.78
N GLN A 885 12.82 -0.18 -41.98
CA GLN A 885 13.77 -0.51 -43.03
C GLN A 885 15.20 -0.07 -42.67
N LYS A 886 15.39 1.10 -42.04
CA LYS A 886 16.71 1.53 -41.53
C LYS A 886 17.27 0.55 -40.50
N LEU A 887 16.43 -0.01 -39.62
CA LEU A 887 16.85 -1.05 -38.67
C LEU A 887 17.16 -2.37 -39.37
N ALA A 888 16.33 -2.82 -40.31
CA ALA A 888 16.59 -4.02 -41.10
C ALA A 888 17.91 -3.91 -41.89
N ASN A 889 18.15 -2.77 -42.53
CA ASN A 889 19.40 -2.46 -43.25
C ASN A 889 20.60 -2.41 -42.28
N PHE A 890 20.43 -1.86 -41.07
CA PHE A 890 21.49 -1.93 -40.06
C PHE A 890 21.88 -3.37 -39.76
N PHE A 891 20.91 -4.28 -39.61
CA PHE A 891 21.22 -5.69 -39.41
C PHE A 891 21.86 -6.36 -40.63
N SER A 892 21.57 -5.92 -41.87
CA SER A 892 22.27 -6.43 -43.06
C SER A 892 23.74 -6.00 -43.11
N THR A 893 24.11 -4.83 -42.57
CA THR A 893 25.54 -4.41 -42.55
C THR A 893 26.44 -5.30 -41.70
N PHE A 894 25.88 -6.12 -40.80
CA PHE A 894 26.66 -7.13 -40.07
C PHE A 894 27.10 -8.27 -40.98
N GLU A 895 26.45 -8.49 -42.13
CA GLU A 895 26.88 -9.49 -43.13
C GLU A 895 28.21 -9.09 -43.80
N GLU A 896 28.47 -7.79 -43.98
CA GLU A 896 29.65 -7.30 -44.71
C GLU A 896 30.91 -7.22 -43.83
N GLY A 897 30.76 -7.06 -42.51
CA GLY A 897 31.86 -6.84 -41.58
C GLY A 897 32.55 -8.08 -41.02
N GLU A 898 31.92 -9.27 -41.08
CA GLU A 898 32.55 -10.51 -40.60
C GLU A 898 33.24 -11.30 -41.73
N ALA A 899 32.83 -11.07 -42.98
CA ALA A 899 33.49 -11.64 -44.17
C ALA A 899 34.88 -11.03 -44.45
N SER A 900 35.20 -9.85 -43.89
CA SER A 900 36.45 -9.13 -44.14
C SER A 900 37.53 -9.30 -43.06
N SER A 901 37.31 -10.13 -42.02
CA SER A 901 38.34 -10.38 -40.98
C SER A 901 39.52 -11.25 -41.44
N LYS A 902 39.70 -11.44 -42.75
CA LYS A 902 40.97 -11.85 -43.35
C LYS A 902 41.48 -10.76 -44.30
N GLY A 903 42.19 -9.78 -43.75
CA GLY A 903 43.21 -9.02 -44.47
C GLY A 903 43.06 -7.50 -44.49
N GLY A 904 44.15 -6.82 -44.09
CA GLY A 904 44.45 -5.41 -44.39
C GLY A 904 43.91 -4.42 -43.35
N SER A 905 44.71 -3.98 -42.38
CA SER A 905 45.69 -2.86 -42.46
C SER A 905 45.05 -1.52 -42.80
N GLU A 906 45.10 -0.61 -41.82
CA GLU A 906 45.12 0.87 -41.93
C GLU A 906 44.00 1.54 -42.76
N PHE A 907 43.26 2.46 -42.15
CA PHE A 907 43.57 3.88 -42.32
C PHE A 907 42.83 4.71 -41.27
N THR A 908 43.61 5.68 -40.79
CA THR A 908 43.44 6.73 -39.76
C THR A 908 42.10 7.46 -39.72
#